data_AF-A0A918KIA5-F1
#
_entry.id   AF-A0A918KIA5-F1
#
_cell.length_a   1.000
_cell.length_b   1.000
_cell.length_c   1.000
_cell.angle_alpha   90.00
_cell.angle_beta   90.00
_cell.angle_gamma   90.00
#
_symmetry.space_group_name_H-M   'P 1'
#
loop_
_entity.id
_entity.type
_entity.pdbx_description
1 polymer ?
#
loop_
_entity_poly.entity_id
_entity_poly.type
_entity_poly.pdbx_seq_one_letter_code
_entity_poly.pdbx_strand_id
1 'polypeptide(L)'
;MRGMVLDGRYTLTERVGAGGMGVVWRARDGRLDRAVAVKLLRLPPGTDPVERGRLLAMFGREARAAAALDSSYIVPVFDHGADGEVPYLVMPLLSGRTVRELLATGPLPPERVAVLAAQICRALATAHTAGIVHRDIKPANVMLTGEDMVKVLDFGIATFLDATSSGRLTATADSPIGTLAYMAPERFTRGAEDGRTDVYALGCMVHEMLTGAPPFDATSAPALMHCHVYETPDPVSVRRPGIAPEWDALVRRMLAKTVGRRPTADEARTEFERLAQGPSARPSPGAATDRPGVAAGAPGPEVPPVAPEMKGGAAGQQRSAATPAAGRHPAADAVPASRDTTSYVLAPPLPKRPPATRLRGRRTAWVVASVAVSALVAGLTVLHPFDGDGDGEEGGGKSGPGGGKSVTVAAVAGTQTLTLGSAADSKGPAPQVRGARKGGTVEVLEPGGINTADPGNMWYGTDRLISRLVYRSLTTFETLPDGSVRLVGDLAEDTGRSSVGGRDWTFTLKPGLTYNDGSPVRAQDFAHAIKRTLSPDDFPLGDRTLRSFLLGPEDADGIGDEHAMPPGAIETPDDRTIVFHLDGAHPDFNVVLAGPNGAPVPERVSDIAATSELLPSTGPYQIRSYTGAKNLTLTRNPKWSPDSDPVRTAYPDRYQITGSLTIDEIKSRIRAAGSKSAVMTFTGSLDKDGLGESDGAPGSGTVRVTSPAPYVHVYSIDTERVPELKVRQAIATAYPAADVLAASGEDGVATHHLMPPGIPGSRDFDLYGAGEHGDPSGARKLLTEAGEKDYPLTIGYATTADESRAKAVKKALDNAGFRVTLKNVDVSDLYEEAGEGSYDLFRVPMNVNGLPLASAYLPDSFDGRHTYPTTSNFSRLDSEKVNSAIDAANATTDVAAAGEKWSTVDRRVMEEAAAVPVYVPVRTFLYSARLKGLQADLDGLSPLNAYIKE
;
A
#
# COMPACT_ATOMS: atom_id res chain seq x y z
N MET A 1 -12.32 7.01 50.58
CA MET A 1 -13.21 7.63 49.57
C MET A 1 -14.68 7.41 49.87
N ARG A 2 -15.21 6.19 50.13
CA ARG A 2 -16.60 6.07 50.62
C ARG A 2 -16.80 6.91 51.89
N GLY A 3 -17.84 7.74 51.93
CA GLY A 3 -18.12 8.69 53.02
C GLY A 3 -17.37 10.03 52.92
N MET A 4 -16.45 10.20 51.96
CA MET A 4 -15.77 11.47 51.69
C MET A 4 -16.75 12.50 51.11
N VAL A 5 -16.57 13.78 51.45
CA VAL A 5 -17.42 14.88 50.98
C VAL A 5 -16.56 15.87 50.21
N LEU A 6 -16.68 15.88 48.88
CA LEU A 6 -15.92 16.78 48.01
C LEU A 6 -16.52 18.20 48.08
N ASP A 7 -15.66 19.22 48.25
CA ASP A 7 -16.01 20.64 48.38
C ASP A 7 -17.18 20.91 49.37
N GLY A 8 -17.29 20.09 50.42
CA GLY A 8 -18.38 20.16 51.40
C GLY A 8 -19.79 19.86 50.86
N ARG A 9 -19.92 19.43 49.60
CA ARG A 9 -21.23 19.27 48.91
C ARG A 9 -21.51 17.84 48.44
N TYR A 10 -20.53 17.11 47.93
CA TYR A 10 -20.76 15.83 47.25
C TYR A 10 -20.29 14.64 48.09
N THR A 11 -21.21 13.99 48.79
CA THR A 11 -20.90 12.83 49.64
C THR A 11 -20.84 11.54 48.81
N LEU A 12 -19.67 10.92 48.69
CA LEU A 12 -19.46 9.69 47.91
C LEU A 12 -20.03 8.46 48.63
N THR A 13 -21.06 7.82 48.05
CA THR A 13 -21.80 6.72 48.71
C THR A 13 -21.41 5.32 48.26
N GLU A 14 -21.12 5.12 46.97
CA GLU A 14 -20.95 3.82 46.33
C GLU A 14 -20.09 3.96 45.07
N ARG A 15 -19.21 2.98 44.79
CA ARG A 15 -18.37 3.00 43.58
C ARG A 15 -19.15 2.32 42.45
N VAL A 16 -19.41 3.06 41.37
CA VAL A 16 -20.23 2.61 40.23
C VAL A 16 -19.36 2.04 39.11
N GLY A 17 -18.15 2.57 38.93
CA GLY A 17 -17.25 2.12 37.86
C GLY A 17 -15.79 2.49 38.08
N ALA A 18 -14.92 1.90 37.28
CA ALA A 18 -13.48 2.15 37.29
C ALA A 18 -12.87 1.89 35.91
N GLY A 19 -11.95 2.74 35.48
CA GLY A 19 -11.16 2.56 34.27
C GLY A 19 -9.75 3.15 34.45
N GLY A 20 -8.91 3.08 33.42
CA GLY A 20 -7.54 3.59 33.48
C GLY A 20 -7.44 5.09 33.82
N MET A 21 -8.50 5.85 33.53
CA MET A 21 -8.55 7.32 33.62
C MET A 21 -9.17 7.85 34.92
N GLY A 22 -9.72 6.98 35.79
CA GLY A 22 -10.42 7.44 36.99
C GLY A 22 -11.41 6.46 37.61
N VAL A 23 -12.14 6.95 38.61
CA VAL A 23 -13.15 6.17 39.35
C VAL A 23 -14.47 6.93 39.40
N VAL A 24 -15.56 6.28 39.00
CA VAL A 24 -16.91 6.85 39.06
C VAL A 24 -17.60 6.39 40.34
N TRP A 25 -18.09 7.36 41.11
CA TRP A 25 -18.85 7.16 42.34
C TRP A 25 -20.27 7.66 42.17
N ARG A 26 -21.23 6.95 42.75
CA ARG A 26 -22.51 7.51 43.16
C ARG A 26 -22.27 8.44 44.33
N ALA A 27 -22.85 9.63 44.28
CA ALA A 27 -22.80 10.58 45.37
C ALA A 27 -24.17 11.21 45.63
N ARG A 28 -24.35 11.79 46.82
CA ARG A 28 -25.48 12.66 47.15
C ARG A 28 -25.01 14.12 47.05
N ASP A 29 -25.69 14.92 46.22
CA ASP A 29 -25.53 16.39 46.23
C ASP A 29 -26.28 16.93 47.44
N GLY A 30 -25.55 17.29 48.50
CA GLY A 30 -26.13 17.76 49.75
C GLY A 30 -26.88 19.10 49.66
N ARG A 31 -26.74 19.84 48.54
CA ARG A 31 -27.44 21.12 48.32
C ARG A 31 -28.75 20.95 47.54
N LEU A 32 -28.79 20.03 46.58
CA LEU A 32 -29.97 19.77 45.72
C LEU A 32 -30.73 18.50 46.11
N ASP A 33 -30.28 17.83 47.17
CA ASP A 33 -30.75 16.56 47.71
C ASP A 33 -31.05 15.45 46.67
N ARG A 34 -30.13 15.27 45.73
CA ARG A 34 -30.27 14.31 44.62
C ARG A 34 -29.07 13.39 44.48
N ALA A 35 -29.31 12.20 43.93
CA ALA A 35 -28.24 11.29 43.53
C ALA A 35 -27.58 11.77 42.23
N VAL A 36 -26.25 11.78 42.20
CA VAL A 36 -25.42 12.16 41.04
C VAL A 36 -24.31 11.13 40.83
N ALA A 37 -23.74 11.10 39.64
CA ALA A 37 -22.47 10.42 39.38
C ALA A 37 -21.32 11.43 39.45
N VAL A 38 -20.24 11.06 40.14
CA VAL A 38 -19.03 11.85 40.30
C VAL A 38 -17.85 11.05 39.75
N LYS A 39 -17.24 11.52 38.67
CA LYS A 39 -16.04 10.93 38.08
C LYS A 39 -14.82 11.62 38.66
N LEU A 40 -14.07 10.91 39.51
CA LEU A 40 -12.77 11.34 40.01
C LEU A 40 -11.72 11.01 38.97
N LEU A 41 -11.00 12.02 38.47
CA LEU A 41 -9.93 11.87 37.50
C LEU A 41 -8.58 11.68 38.21
N ARG A 42 -7.67 10.91 37.61
CA ARG A 42 -6.34 10.64 38.16
C ARG A 42 -5.28 11.43 37.38
N LEU A 43 -4.51 12.25 38.08
CA LEU A 43 -3.26 12.82 37.57
C LEU A 43 -2.10 11.81 37.76
N PRO A 44 -1.04 11.85 36.94
CA PRO A 44 0.12 10.99 37.10
C PRO A 44 0.80 11.15 38.48
N PRO A 45 1.31 10.07 39.09
CA PRO A 45 2.14 10.17 40.28
C PRO A 45 3.39 11.01 39.99
N GLY A 46 3.67 12.02 40.82
CA GLY A 46 4.87 12.85 40.69
C GLY A 46 4.78 14.03 39.70
N THR A 47 3.61 14.34 39.12
CA THR A 47 3.41 15.59 38.36
C THR A 47 3.78 16.80 39.23
N ASP A 48 4.67 17.65 38.73
CA ASP A 48 5.12 18.85 39.43
C ASP A 48 3.99 19.89 39.61
N PRO A 49 4.12 20.84 40.55
CA PRO A 49 3.06 21.81 40.82
C PRO A 49 2.68 22.72 39.65
N VAL A 50 3.59 22.99 38.69
CA VAL A 50 3.36 23.89 37.56
C VAL A 50 2.57 23.17 36.47
N GLU A 51 3.03 21.98 36.05
CA GLU A 51 2.30 21.18 35.06
C GLU A 51 0.94 20.72 35.62
N ARG A 52 0.86 20.44 36.93
CA ARG A 52 -0.42 20.19 37.61
C ARG A 52 -1.38 21.37 37.51
N GLY A 53 -0.90 22.59 37.74
CA GLY A 53 -1.71 23.81 37.60
C GLY A 53 -2.25 23.99 36.17
N ARG A 54 -1.41 23.72 35.17
CA ARG A 54 -1.77 23.72 33.73
C ARG A 54 -2.83 22.66 33.42
N LEU A 55 -2.64 21.42 33.88
CA LEU A 55 -3.58 20.32 33.68
C LEU A 55 -4.95 20.63 34.32
N LEU A 56 -4.99 21.15 35.56
CA LEU A 56 -6.24 21.56 36.21
C LEU A 56 -6.94 22.71 35.48
N ALA A 57 -6.19 23.70 34.97
CA ALA A 57 -6.75 24.79 34.17
C ALA A 57 -7.31 24.32 32.82
N MET A 58 -6.69 23.32 32.20
CA MET A 58 -7.16 22.67 30.98
C MET A 58 -8.44 21.87 31.23
N PHE A 59 -8.47 21.02 32.27
CA PHE A 59 -9.69 20.34 32.72
C PHE A 59 -10.84 21.32 32.97
N GLY A 60 -10.58 22.43 33.68
CA GLY A 60 -11.58 23.46 33.94
C GLY A 60 -12.05 24.22 32.69
N ARG A 61 -11.28 24.27 31.60
CA ARG A 61 -11.76 24.77 30.29
C ARG A 61 -12.63 23.73 29.60
N GLU A 62 -12.18 22.49 29.58
CA GLU A 62 -12.81 21.35 28.92
C GLU A 62 -14.17 20.99 29.54
N ALA A 63 -14.25 20.93 30.87
CA ALA A 63 -15.51 20.71 31.58
C ALA A 63 -16.55 21.82 31.31
N ARG A 64 -16.11 23.09 31.17
CA ARG A 64 -16.99 24.20 30.79
C ARG A 64 -17.44 24.14 29.33
N ALA A 65 -16.58 23.69 28.42
CA ALA A 65 -16.94 23.48 27.02
C ALA A 65 -17.97 22.35 26.89
N ALA A 66 -17.77 21.23 27.59
CA ALA A 66 -18.72 20.12 27.65
C ALA A 66 -20.06 20.53 28.31
N ALA A 67 -20.03 21.37 29.36
CA ALA A 67 -21.24 21.89 30.01
C ALA A 67 -22.08 22.82 29.12
N ALA A 68 -21.51 23.37 28.03
CA ALA A 68 -22.22 24.23 27.08
C ALA A 68 -22.92 23.45 25.95
N LEU A 69 -22.76 22.12 25.87
CA LEU A 69 -23.39 21.29 24.86
C LEU A 69 -24.85 20.97 25.22
N ASP A 70 -25.80 21.55 24.49
CA ASP A 70 -27.23 21.23 24.59
C ASP A 70 -27.62 20.15 23.57
N SER A 71 -27.74 18.90 24.02
CA SER A 71 -28.24 17.79 23.20
C SER A 71 -28.88 16.70 24.04
N SER A 72 -30.01 16.18 23.57
CA SER A 72 -30.65 15.00 24.17
C SER A 72 -29.81 13.72 24.07
N TYR A 73 -28.74 13.69 23.29
CA TYR A 73 -27.87 12.51 23.11
C TYR A 73 -26.51 12.62 23.83
N ILE A 74 -26.27 13.74 24.52
CA ILE A 74 -25.06 14.01 25.31
C ILE A 74 -25.42 13.94 26.80
N VAL A 75 -24.49 13.51 27.64
CA VAL A 75 -24.66 13.62 29.10
C VAL A 75 -24.29 15.03 29.57
N PRO A 76 -25.21 15.80 30.16
CA PRO A 76 -24.90 17.14 30.64
C PRO A 76 -23.96 17.09 31.85
N VAL A 77 -23.00 18.00 31.89
CA VAL A 77 -22.17 18.25 33.07
C VAL A 77 -22.96 19.14 34.03
N PHE A 78 -23.16 18.67 35.28
CA PHE A 78 -23.85 19.43 36.31
C PHE A 78 -22.91 20.33 37.12
N ASP A 79 -21.67 19.90 37.34
CA ASP A 79 -20.67 20.66 38.11
C ASP A 79 -19.26 20.11 37.84
N HIS A 80 -18.23 20.87 38.19
CA HIS A 80 -16.84 20.43 38.16
C HIS A 80 -16.03 21.14 39.25
N GLY A 81 -15.00 20.47 39.78
CA GLY A 81 -14.16 21.03 40.83
C GLY A 81 -12.86 20.26 41.03
N ALA A 82 -12.14 20.58 42.10
CA ALA A 82 -10.94 19.87 42.53
C ALA A 82 -10.87 19.89 44.05
N ASP A 83 -11.03 18.71 44.67
CA ASP A 83 -10.90 18.54 46.12
C ASP A 83 -9.44 18.21 46.44
N GLY A 84 -8.69 19.21 46.92
CA GLY A 84 -7.24 19.14 47.05
C GLY A 84 -6.53 18.99 45.70
N GLU A 85 -5.97 17.80 45.44
CA GLU A 85 -5.24 17.47 44.20
C GLU A 85 -6.07 16.62 43.21
N VAL A 86 -7.34 16.32 43.52
CA VAL A 86 -8.17 15.39 42.74
C VAL A 86 -9.25 16.15 41.95
N PRO A 87 -9.07 16.38 40.62
CA PRO A 87 -10.12 16.94 39.78
C PRO A 87 -11.30 15.98 39.66
N TYR A 88 -12.51 16.54 39.68
CA TYR A 88 -13.75 15.76 39.59
C TYR A 88 -14.81 16.41 38.69
N LEU A 89 -15.61 15.58 38.05
CA LEU A 89 -16.75 15.96 37.21
C LEU A 89 -18.04 15.40 37.80
N VAL A 90 -19.09 16.21 37.90
CA VAL A 90 -20.42 15.81 38.39
C VAL A 90 -21.41 15.76 37.24
N MET A 91 -22.14 14.65 37.12
CA MET A 91 -23.08 14.39 36.02
C MET A 91 -24.33 13.64 36.53
N PRO A 92 -25.42 13.54 35.74
CA PRO A 92 -26.56 12.69 36.07
C PRO A 92 -26.15 11.25 36.36
N LEU A 93 -26.74 10.63 37.37
CA LEU A 93 -26.63 9.18 37.56
C LEU A 93 -27.57 8.48 36.56
N LEU A 94 -27.02 8.01 35.44
CA LEU A 94 -27.80 7.27 34.44
C LEU A 94 -28.12 5.84 34.89
N SER A 95 -29.25 5.33 34.42
CA SER A 95 -29.65 3.92 34.53
C SER A 95 -29.82 3.37 33.11
N GLY A 96 -29.15 2.26 32.79
CA GLY A 96 -29.02 1.77 31.42
C GLY A 96 -27.91 0.73 31.26
N ARG A 97 -27.51 0.46 30.02
CA ARG A 97 -26.37 -0.41 29.65
C ARG A 97 -25.49 0.27 28.62
N THR A 98 -24.18 0.07 28.69
CA THR A 98 -23.22 0.50 27.67
C THR A 98 -23.35 -0.35 26.39
N VAL A 99 -22.93 0.18 25.24
CA VAL A 99 -22.83 -0.60 23.99
C VAL A 99 -21.90 -1.80 24.19
N ARG A 100 -20.84 -1.66 25.00
CA ARG A 100 -19.97 -2.77 25.40
C ARG A 100 -20.71 -3.92 26.09
N GLU A 101 -21.63 -3.61 27.00
CA GLU A 101 -22.45 -4.62 27.70
C GLU A 101 -23.53 -5.24 26.78
N LEU A 102 -23.94 -4.54 25.71
CA LEU A 102 -24.80 -5.11 24.67
C LEU A 102 -24.03 -6.06 23.76
N LEU A 103 -22.84 -5.67 23.30
CA LEU A 103 -21.95 -6.48 22.46
C LEU A 103 -21.52 -7.79 23.13
N ALA A 104 -21.44 -7.81 24.46
CA ALA A 104 -21.22 -9.03 25.24
C ALA A 104 -22.34 -10.09 25.06
N THR A 105 -23.48 -9.73 24.46
CA THR A 105 -24.57 -10.66 24.09
C THR A 105 -24.54 -11.08 22.61
N GLY A 106 -23.59 -10.57 21.82
CA GLY A 106 -23.43 -10.81 20.39
C GLY A 106 -23.72 -9.58 19.51
N PRO A 107 -23.60 -9.73 18.17
CA PRO A 107 -23.90 -8.67 17.22
C PRO A 107 -25.39 -8.27 17.22
N LEU A 108 -25.67 -7.02 16.91
CA LEU A 108 -27.00 -6.42 16.93
C LEU A 108 -27.70 -6.50 15.57
N PRO A 109 -29.05 -6.43 15.49
CA PRO A 109 -29.78 -6.31 14.21
C PRO A 109 -29.40 -5.02 13.47
N PRO A 110 -29.18 -5.03 12.14
CA PRO A 110 -28.72 -3.85 11.40
C PRO A 110 -29.64 -2.64 11.55
N GLU A 111 -30.95 -2.83 11.59
CA GLU A 111 -31.94 -1.76 11.77
C GLU A 111 -31.73 -1.06 13.12
N ARG A 112 -31.46 -1.84 14.18
CA ARG A 112 -31.15 -1.31 15.51
C ARG A 112 -29.79 -0.61 15.52
N VAL A 113 -28.79 -1.14 14.81
CA VAL A 113 -27.49 -0.46 14.65
C VAL A 113 -27.66 0.90 13.97
N ALA A 114 -28.48 0.99 12.93
CA ALA A 114 -28.74 2.24 12.22
C ALA A 114 -29.39 3.29 13.14
N VAL A 115 -30.41 2.91 13.90
CA VAL A 115 -31.05 3.79 14.89
C VAL A 115 -30.06 4.29 15.95
N LEU A 116 -29.21 3.41 16.49
CA LEU A 116 -28.23 3.80 17.50
C LEU A 116 -27.12 4.69 16.91
N ALA A 117 -26.58 4.33 15.75
CA ALA A 117 -25.55 5.11 15.06
C ALA A 117 -26.05 6.52 14.67
N ALA A 118 -27.28 6.64 14.18
CA ALA A 118 -27.90 7.94 13.91
C ALA A 118 -28.00 8.84 15.17
N GLN A 119 -28.35 8.27 16.33
CA GLN A 119 -28.37 9.01 17.60
C GLN A 119 -26.96 9.44 18.05
N ILE A 120 -25.95 8.58 17.87
CA ILE A 120 -24.55 8.93 18.18
C ILE A 120 -24.07 10.05 17.25
N CYS A 121 -24.39 10.00 15.96
CA CYS A 121 -24.11 11.07 15.01
C CYS A 121 -24.76 12.41 15.42
N ARG A 122 -25.97 12.41 15.99
CA ARG A 122 -26.61 13.64 16.53
C ARG A 122 -25.83 14.24 17.70
N ALA A 123 -25.28 13.41 18.58
CA ALA A 123 -24.39 13.87 19.65
C ALA A 123 -23.10 14.48 19.06
N LEU A 124 -22.45 13.76 18.15
CA LEU A 124 -21.21 14.20 17.49
C LEU A 124 -21.40 15.51 16.72
N ALA A 125 -22.42 15.63 15.86
CA ALA A 125 -22.69 16.85 15.09
C ALA A 125 -22.92 18.09 15.98
N THR A 126 -23.59 17.93 17.13
CA THR A 126 -23.75 19.00 18.12
C THR A 126 -22.39 19.46 18.66
N ALA A 127 -21.53 18.51 19.06
CA ALA A 127 -20.22 18.82 19.60
C ALA A 127 -19.27 19.43 18.55
N HIS A 128 -19.27 18.89 17.33
CA HIS A 128 -18.44 19.38 16.22
C HIS A 128 -18.80 20.81 15.82
N THR A 129 -20.09 21.17 15.86
CA THR A 129 -20.57 22.53 15.62
C THR A 129 -20.11 23.51 16.71
N ALA A 130 -19.94 23.03 17.95
CA ALA A 130 -19.33 23.79 19.05
C ALA A 130 -17.78 23.77 19.04
N GLY A 131 -17.14 23.17 18.02
CA GLY A 131 -15.68 23.04 17.92
C GLY A 131 -15.06 21.98 18.85
N ILE A 132 -15.85 21.05 19.36
CA ILE A 132 -15.43 20.01 20.31
C ILE A 132 -15.38 18.64 19.60
N VAL A 133 -14.18 18.08 19.46
CA VAL A 133 -13.94 16.70 19.00
C VAL A 133 -13.82 15.79 20.23
N HIS A 134 -14.48 14.63 20.23
CA HIS A 134 -14.56 13.72 21.37
C HIS A 134 -13.30 12.87 21.56
N ARG A 135 -12.68 12.39 20.48
CA ARG A 135 -11.42 11.60 20.42
C ARG A 135 -11.42 10.21 21.07
N ASP A 136 -12.45 9.85 21.85
CA ASP A 136 -12.54 8.58 22.58
C ASP A 136 -13.92 7.89 22.39
N ILE A 137 -14.46 7.94 21.16
CA ILE A 137 -15.67 7.18 20.82
C ILE A 137 -15.36 5.68 20.78
N LYS A 138 -16.03 4.92 21.66
CA LYS A 138 -15.91 3.46 21.77
C LYS A 138 -17.10 2.88 22.53
N PRO A 139 -17.38 1.56 22.47
CA PRO A 139 -18.55 0.94 23.09
C PRO A 139 -18.73 1.19 24.60
N ALA A 140 -17.65 1.48 25.33
CA ALA A 140 -17.70 1.77 26.76
C ALA A 140 -18.18 3.21 27.09
N ASN A 141 -18.06 4.14 26.15
CA ASN A 141 -18.39 5.56 26.32
C ASN A 141 -19.76 5.93 25.71
N VAL A 142 -20.54 4.93 25.28
CA VAL A 142 -21.90 5.10 24.76
C VAL A 142 -22.85 4.24 25.59
N MET A 143 -23.86 4.86 26.19
CA MET A 143 -24.83 4.22 27.06
C MET A 143 -26.24 4.32 26.47
N LEU A 144 -27.00 3.22 26.51
CA LEU A 144 -28.42 3.20 26.22
C LEU A 144 -29.20 3.27 27.53
N THR A 145 -30.04 4.29 27.64
CA THR A 145 -30.98 4.47 28.74
C THR A 145 -32.34 3.85 28.37
N GLY A 146 -33.44 4.24 29.03
CA GLY A 146 -34.78 3.75 28.68
C GLY A 146 -35.10 3.97 27.19
N GLU A 147 -35.89 3.07 26.61
CA GLU A 147 -36.36 3.15 25.20
C GLU A 147 -35.24 3.25 24.14
N ASP A 148 -34.09 2.61 24.39
CA ASP A 148 -32.90 2.64 23.50
C ASP A 148 -32.38 4.07 23.20
N MET A 149 -32.66 5.03 24.08
CA MET A 149 -32.13 6.39 23.99
C MET A 149 -30.64 6.43 24.33
N VAL A 150 -29.83 6.79 23.34
CA VAL A 150 -28.38 6.94 23.44
C VAL A 150 -28.00 8.16 24.29
N LYS A 151 -27.01 7.96 25.15
CA LYS A 151 -26.27 8.97 25.89
C LYS A 151 -24.77 8.72 25.68
N VAL A 152 -24.11 9.62 24.96
CA VAL A 152 -22.65 9.60 24.80
C VAL A 152 -22.02 10.30 26.02
N LEU A 153 -21.05 9.63 26.62
CA LEU A 153 -20.39 10.00 27.87
C LEU A 153 -19.09 10.77 27.60
N ASP A 154 -18.52 11.44 28.60
CA ASP A 154 -17.12 11.92 28.59
C ASP A 154 -16.70 12.88 27.45
N PHE A 155 -17.65 13.60 26.85
CA PHE A 155 -17.37 14.64 25.87
C PHE A 155 -16.37 15.68 26.36
N GLY A 156 -15.42 16.05 25.50
CA GLY A 156 -14.59 17.23 25.65
C GLY A 156 -13.45 17.15 26.67
N ILE A 157 -13.24 16.03 27.38
CA ILE A 157 -12.17 15.87 28.39
C ILE A 157 -10.93 15.14 27.81
N ALA A 158 -10.98 14.74 26.54
CA ALA A 158 -9.96 13.92 25.92
C ALA A 158 -8.60 14.62 25.74
N THR A 159 -8.58 15.94 25.55
CA THR A 159 -7.32 16.69 25.39
C THR A 159 -6.59 16.83 26.73
N PHE A 160 -7.31 17.00 27.84
CA PHE A 160 -6.78 16.84 29.19
C PHE A 160 -6.26 15.41 29.42
N LEU A 161 -7.01 14.38 28.99
CA LEU A 161 -6.61 12.98 29.15
C LEU A 161 -5.31 12.67 28.39
N ASP A 162 -5.21 13.05 27.12
CA ASP A 162 -4.00 12.88 26.29
C ASP A 162 -2.79 13.62 26.90
N ALA A 163 -2.99 14.78 27.52
CA ALA A 163 -1.93 15.51 28.23
C ALA A 163 -1.53 14.86 29.57
N THR A 164 -2.47 14.23 30.30
CA THR A 164 -2.14 13.43 31.49
C THR A 164 -1.48 12.09 31.16
N SER A 165 -1.65 11.57 29.94
CA SER A 165 -1.04 10.33 29.47
C SER A 165 0.34 10.58 28.84
N SER A 166 1.34 10.85 29.68
CA SER A 166 2.78 10.92 29.37
C SER A 166 3.17 11.09 27.88
N GLY A 167 2.86 12.26 27.31
CA GLY A 167 3.41 12.79 26.04
C GLY A 167 3.41 11.88 24.79
N ARG A 168 2.48 12.12 23.85
CA ARG A 168 2.45 11.56 22.47
C ARG A 168 2.88 10.08 22.39
N LEU A 169 2.10 9.18 23.02
CA LEU A 169 2.21 7.71 23.02
C LEU A 169 3.52 7.14 22.43
N THR A 170 4.64 7.38 23.10
CA THR A 170 5.84 6.55 22.87
C THR A 170 5.58 5.18 23.48
N ALA A 171 5.83 4.13 22.68
CA ALA A 171 5.40 2.75 22.95
C ALA A 171 5.73 2.27 24.37
N THR A 172 4.74 2.33 25.25
CA THR A 172 4.80 1.85 26.64
C THR A 172 3.66 0.87 26.86
N ALA A 173 3.96 -0.25 27.53
CA ALA A 173 3.14 -1.47 27.55
C ALA A 173 1.80 -1.34 28.29
N ASP A 174 1.50 -0.18 28.88
CA ASP A 174 0.35 0.05 29.78
C ASP A 174 -0.85 0.73 29.10
N SER A 175 -0.77 1.12 27.82
CA SER A 175 -1.95 1.55 27.07
C SER A 175 -2.89 0.37 26.80
N PRO A 176 -4.12 0.35 27.33
CA PRO A 176 -4.99 -0.82 27.18
C PRO A 176 -5.41 -0.98 25.71
N ILE A 177 -5.03 -2.12 25.13
CA ILE A 177 -5.28 -2.53 23.73
C ILE A 177 -6.72 -2.22 23.27
N GLY A 178 -7.71 -2.36 24.16
CA GLY A 178 -9.12 -2.07 23.87
C GLY A 178 -9.50 -0.61 23.59
N THR A 179 -8.62 0.39 23.78
CA THR A 179 -8.86 1.77 23.29
C THR A 179 -8.33 1.94 21.87
N LEU A 180 -7.23 1.27 21.51
CA LEU A 180 -6.58 1.41 20.20
C LEU A 180 -7.47 0.92 19.04
N ALA A 181 -8.32 -0.09 19.27
CA ALA A 181 -9.21 -0.70 18.27
C ALA A 181 -10.27 0.24 17.65
N TYR A 182 -10.43 1.46 18.17
CA TYR A 182 -11.36 2.49 17.65
C TYR A 182 -10.64 3.78 17.26
N MET A 183 -9.31 3.83 17.40
CA MET A 183 -8.54 5.07 17.26
C MET A 183 -8.32 5.40 15.78
N ALA A 184 -8.49 6.67 15.38
CA ALA A 184 -8.35 7.07 13.99
C ALA A 184 -6.87 7.16 13.54
N PRO A 185 -6.54 6.93 12.25
CA PRO A 185 -5.17 6.97 11.71
C PRO A 185 -4.37 8.22 12.09
N GLU A 186 -5.02 9.39 12.07
CA GLU A 186 -4.41 10.68 12.38
C GLU A 186 -3.96 10.82 13.84
N ARG A 187 -4.49 10.00 14.77
CA ARG A 187 -4.03 9.97 16.17
C ARG A 187 -2.74 9.18 16.35
N PHE A 188 -2.31 8.44 15.32
CA PHE A 188 -1.03 7.74 15.26
C PHE A 188 0.03 8.46 14.41
N THR A 189 -0.38 9.44 13.59
CA THR A 189 0.48 10.22 12.69
C THR A 189 0.46 11.71 13.09
N ARG A 190 0.82 12.64 12.20
CA ARG A 190 0.73 14.10 12.46
C ARG A 190 -0.49 14.78 11.84
N GLY A 191 -1.47 14.00 11.40
CA GLY A 191 -2.68 14.52 10.76
C GLY A 191 -3.48 15.48 11.65
N ALA A 192 -4.11 16.48 11.03
CA ALA A 192 -5.03 17.38 11.71
C ALA A 192 -6.32 16.63 12.10
N GLU A 193 -6.64 16.62 13.40
CA GLU A 193 -7.89 16.07 13.92
C GLU A 193 -9.05 17.06 13.70
N ASP A 194 -10.13 16.62 13.06
CA ASP A 194 -11.42 17.32 12.98
C ASP A 194 -12.55 16.41 13.49
N GLY A 195 -13.82 16.81 13.33
CA GLY A 195 -14.95 15.98 13.75
C GLY A 195 -15.01 14.59 13.11
N ARG A 196 -14.38 14.40 11.95
CA ARG A 196 -14.32 13.11 11.23
C ARG A 196 -13.35 12.11 11.88
N THR A 197 -12.53 12.54 12.84
CA THR A 197 -11.81 11.65 13.77
C THR A 197 -12.81 10.81 14.58
N ASP A 198 -13.88 11.41 15.08
CA ASP A 198 -14.94 10.69 15.82
C ASP A 198 -15.79 9.81 14.89
N VAL A 199 -15.96 10.21 13.62
CA VAL A 199 -16.70 9.42 12.62
C VAL A 199 -15.97 8.13 12.27
N TYR A 200 -14.64 8.14 12.21
CA TYR A 200 -13.84 6.91 12.05
C TYR A 200 -14.05 5.96 13.24
N ALA A 201 -13.95 6.47 14.46
CA ALA A 201 -14.15 5.70 15.68
C ALA A 201 -15.58 5.12 15.78
N LEU A 202 -16.59 5.89 15.35
CA LEU A 202 -17.94 5.39 15.17
C LEU A 202 -18.02 4.30 14.09
N GLY A 203 -17.27 4.43 12.99
CA GLY A 203 -17.16 3.39 11.95
C GLY A 203 -16.64 2.06 12.50
N CYS A 204 -15.60 2.09 13.36
CA CYS A 204 -15.08 0.89 14.04
C CYS A 204 -16.15 0.26 14.93
N MET A 205 -16.86 1.08 15.72
CA MET A 205 -17.92 0.62 16.61
C MET A 205 -19.16 0.10 15.86
N VAL A 206 -19.50 0.67 14.69
CA VAL A 206 -20.58 0.19 13.82
C VAL A 206 -20.22 -1.16 13.20
N HIS A 207 -18.98 -1.33 12.73
CA HIS A 207 -18.48 -2.63 12.27
C HIS A 207 -18.61 -3.70 13.37
N GLU A 208 -18.23 -3.38 14.61
CA GLU A 208 -18.36 -4.29 15.75
C GLU A 208 -19.82 -4.58 16.13
N MET A 209 -20.69 -3.57 16.14
CA MET A 209 -22.13 -3.77 16.37
C MET A 209 -22.77 -4.69 15.32
N LEU A 210 -22.27 -4.71 14.08
CA LEU A 210 -22.79 -5.56 13.02
C LEU A 210 -22.17 -6.96 13.01
N THR A 211 -20.86 -7.10 13.27
CA THR A 211 -20.12 -8.37 13.10
C THR A 211 -19.82 -9.08 14.42
N GLY A 212 -19.86 -8.38 15.55
CA GLY A 212 -19.42 -8.85 16.86
C GLY A 212 -17.92 -8.65 17.13
N ALA A 213 -17.16 -8.06 16.20
CA ALA A 213 -15.72 -7.79 16.35
C ALA A 213 -15.30 -6.44 15.70
N PRO A 214 -14.27 -5.76 16.22
CA PRO A 214 -13.71 -4.57 15.57
C PRO A 214 -13.20 -4.89 14.14
N PRO A 215 -13.00 -3.85 13.30
CA PRO A 215 -12.62 -4.03 11.89
C PRO A 215 -11.28 -4.76 11.69
N PHE A 216 -10.35 -4.64 12.64
CA PHE A 216 -9.02 -5.24 12.57
C PHE A 216 -8.82 -6.27 13.69
N ASP A 217 -8.22 -7.40 13.34
CA ASP A 217 -7.86 -8.49 14.28
C ASP A 217 -6.34 -8.62 14.35
N ALA A 218 -5.75 -7.80 15.22
CA ALA A 218 -4.31 -7.68 15.40
C ALA A 218 -3.90 -8.06 16.83
N THR A 219 -2.85 -8.87 16.95
CA THR A 219 -2.42 -9.49 18.22
C THR A 219 -1.52 -8.61 19.09
N SER A 220 -1.11 -7.43 18.60
CA SER A 220 -0.26 -6.47 19.33
C SER A 220 -0.68 -5.03 19.06
N ALA A 221 -0.33 -4.11 19.97
CA ALA A 221 -0.64 -2.69 19.81
C ALA A 221 0.02 -2.06 18.56
N PRO A 222 1.31 -2.28 18.23
CA PRO A 222 1.91 -1.76 17.00
C PRO A 222 1.29 -2.35 15.72
N ALA A 223 0.96 -3.65 15.72
CA ALA A 223 0.27 -4.25 14.58
C ALA A 223 -1.12 -3.64 14.39
N LEU A 224 -1.86 -3.40 15.47
CA LEU A 224 -3.16 -2.73 15.40
C LEU A 224 -3.03 -1.28 14.88
N MET A 225 -2.01 -0.53 15.33
CA MET A 225 -1.69 0.79 14.79
C MET A 225 -1.41 0.72 13.28
N HIS A 226 -0.61 -0.25 12.82
CA HIS A 226 -0.36 -0.49 11.40
C HIS A 226 -1.67 -0.75 10.63
N CYS A 227 -2.54 -1.64 11.13
CA CYS A 227 -3.84 -1.89 10.49
C CYS A 227 -4.69 -0.61 10.40
N HIS A 228 -4.71 0.19 11.47
CA HIS A 228 -5.44 1.45 11.49
C HIS A 228 -4.87 2.49 10.51
N VAL A 229 -3.56 2.56 10.28
CA VAL A 229 -2.96 3.50 9.32
C VAL A 229 -3.05 3.00 7.87
N TYR A 230 -2.68 1.74 7.60
CA TYR A 230 -2.41 1.25 6.24
C TYR A 230 -3.44 0.24 5.70
N GLU A 231 -4.03 -0.62 6.53
CA GLU A 231 -4.85 -1.74 6.04
C GLU A 231 -6.32 -1.37 5.81
N THR A 232 -6.89 -1.82 4.69
CA THR A 232 -8.34 -1.72 4.46
C THR A 232 -9.04 -2.88 5.17
N PRO A 233 -10.07 -2.63 6.00
CA PRO A 233 -10.77 -3.68 6.71
C PRO A 233 -11.68 -4.51 5.78
N ASP A 234 -11.97 -5.75 6.18
CA ASP A 234 -12.94 -6.58 5.47
C ASP A 234 -14.31 -5.87 5.39
N PRO A 235 -15.06 -6.01 4.30
CA PRO A 235 -16.47 -5.61 4.26
C PRO A 235 -17.29 -6.31 5.34
N VAL A 236 -18.27 -5.62 5.89
CA VAL A 236 -19.16 -6.15 6.94
C VAL A 236 -19.93 -7.37 6.41
N SER A 237 -20.33 -7.36 5.14
CA SER A 237 -21.00 -8.49 4.47
C SER A 237 -20.17 -9.78 4.40
N VAL A 238 -18.83 -9.69 4.36
CA VAL A 238 -17.93 -10.85 4.38
C VAL A 238 -17.95 -11.53 5.74
N ARG A 239 -17.96 -10.75 6.82
CA ARG A 239 -18.00 -11.25 8.20
C ARG A 239 -19.42 -11.62 8.67
N ARG A 240 -20.44 -11.00 8.09
CA ARG A 240 -21.86 -11.32 8.32
C ARG A 240 -22.66 -11.32 7.01
N PRO A 241 -22.75 -12.48 6.34
CA PRO A 241 -23.57 -12.64 5.14
C PRO A 241 -25.02 -12.23 5.36
N GLY A 242 -25.63 -11.60 4.34
CA GLY A 242 -27.02 -11.13 4.38
C GLY A 242 -27.20 -9.68 4.86
N ILE A 243 -26.12 -8.95 5.15
CA ILE A 243 -26.15 -7.48 5.31
C ILE A 243 -26.23 -6.80 3.94
N ALA A 244 -27.00 -5.71 3.85
CA ALA A 244 -27.22 -4.97 2.61
C ALA A 244 -25.96 -4.20 2.16
N PRO A 245 -25.63 -4.13 0.85
CA PRO A 245 -24.38 -3.52 0.36
C PRO A 245 -24.15 -2.05 0.76
N GLU A 246 -25.22 -1.32 1.05
CA GLU A 246 -25.16 0.06 1.54
C GLU A 246 -24.42 0.20 2.88
N TRP A 247 -24.39 -0.87 3.70
CA TRP A 247 -23.59 -0.90 4.93
C TRP A 247 -22.10 -0.95 4.65
N ASP A 248 -21.67 -1.79 3.71
CA ASP A 248 -20.26 -1.86 3.30
C ASP A 248 -19.80 -0.51 2.72
N ALA A 249 -20.64 0.10 1.88
CA ALA A 249 -20.35 1.40 1.28
C ALA A 249 -20.26 2.54 2.32
N LEU A 250 -21.10 2.53 3.36
CA LEU A 250 -21.05 3.54 4.43
C LEU A 250 -19.87 3.30 5.38
N VAL A 251 -19.69 2.07 5.87
CA VAL A 251 -18.62 1.71 6.82
C VAL A 251 -17.24 1.90 6.17
N ARG A 252 -17.07 1.54 4.88
CA ARG A 252 -15.83 1.82 4.12
C ARG A 252 -15.49 3.30 4.07
N ARG A 253 -16.47 4.18 3.84
CA ARG A 253 -16.26 5.65 3.83
C ARG A 253 -15.93 6.20 5.23
N MET A 254 -16.59 5.71 6.27
CA MET A 254 -16.29 6.12 7.65
C MET A 254 -14.89 5.67 8.09
N LEU A 255 -14.46 4.48 7.65
CA LEU A 255 -13.12 3.91 7.91
C LEU A 255 -12.06 4.34 6.88
N ALA A 256 -12.33 5.35 6.05
CA ALA A 256 -11.36 5.87 5.09
C ALA A 256 -10.14 6.46 5.84
N LYS A 257 -8.92 6.13 5.38
CA LYS A 257 -7.69 6.54 6.06
C LYS A 257 -7.50 8.06 6.05
N THR A 258 -7.70 8.69 4.90
CA THR A 258 -7.69 10.15 4.76
C THR A 258 -8.94 10.79 5.39
N VAL A 259 -8.73 11.69 6.36
CA VAL A 259 -9.79 12.40 7.12
C VAL A 259 -10.84 13.00 6.18
N GLY A 260 -10.43 13.77 5.17
CA GLY A 260 -11.34 14.46 4.23
C GLY A 260 -12.23 13.55 3.36
N ARG A 261 -11.93 12.25 3.23
CA ARG A 261 -12.78 11.28 2.52
C ARG A 261 -13.92 10.72 3.39
N ARG A 262 -13.90 10.96 4.70
CA ARG A 262 -14.95 10.51 5.62
C ARG A 262 -16.14 11.48 5.59
N PRO A 263 -17.38 10.98 5.70
CA PRO A 263 -18.53 11.85 5.90
C PRO A 263 -18.38 12.62 7.22
N THR A 264 -18.95 13.82 7.27
CA THR A 264 -19.24 14.52 8.53
C THR A 264 -20.26 13.73 9.37
N ALA A 265 -20.40 14.08 10.65
CA ALA A 265 -21.37 13.42 11.52
C ALA A 265 -22.82 13.54 10.99
N ASP A 266 -23.20 14.67 10.37
CA ASP A 266 -24.54 14.88 9.79
C ASP A 266 -24.79 14.12 8.48
N GLU A 267 -23.76 13.96 7.63
CA GLU A 267 -23.85 13.12 6.43
C GLU A 267 -23.99 11.64 6.83
N ALA A 268 -23.18 11.18 7.79
CA ALA A 268 -23.29 9.84 8.34
C ALA A 268 -24.65 9.60 9.02
N ARG A 269 -25.16 10.60 9.78
CA ARG A 269 -26.51 10.56 10.38
C ARG A 269 -27.59 10.31 9.33
N THR A 270 -27.54 11.05 8.23
CA THR A 270 -28.54 10.99 7.16
C THR A 270 -28.56 9.61 6.50
N GLU A 271 -27.39 9.01 6.26
CA GLU A 271 -27.29 7.64 5.76
C GLU A 271 -27.77 6.58 6.76
N PHE A 272 -27.46 6.72 8.05
CA PHE A 272 -28.00 5.82 9.08
C PHE A 272 -29.52 5.95 9.23
N GLU A 273 -30.08 7.16 9.16
CA GLU A 273 -31.53 7.37 9.17
C GLU A 273 -32.22 6.76 7.95
N ARG A 274 -31.55 6.75 6.78
CA ARG A 274 -32.02 6.03 5.58
C ARG A 274 -31.94 4.51 5.76
N LEU A 275 -30.84 3.99 6.31
CA LEU A 275 -30.67 2.55 6.59
C LEU A 275 -31.70 2.03 7.61
N ALA A 276 -32.07 2.86 8.60
CA ALA A 276 -33.09 2.52 9.60
C ALA A 276 -34.51 2.38 9.02
N GLN A 277 -34.79 2.98 7.85
CA GLN A 277 -36.10 2.90 7.17
C GLN A 277 -36.23 1.65 6.29
N GLY A 278 -35.13 0.91 6.06
CA GLY A 278 -35.08 -0.27 5.21
C GLY A 278 -35.24 0.03 3.70
N PRO A 279 -35.25 -1.01 2.85
CA PRO A 279 -35.39 -0.86 1.40
C PRO A 279 -36.84 -0.57 0.99
N SER A 280 -37.32 0.64 1.25
CA SER A 280 -38.55 1.18 0.67
C SER A 280 -38.42 2.68 0.41
N ALA A 281 -39.08 3.18 -0.64
CA ALA A 281 -39.03 4.55 -1.15
C ALA A 281 -37.71 5.03 -1.81
N ARG A 282 -37.32 4.39 -2.93
CA ARG A 282 -36.78 5.17 -4.07
C ARG A 282 -37.94 5.95 -4.70
N PRO A 283 -37.85 7.28 -4.90
CA PRO A 283 -38.74 7.96 -5.84
C PRO A 283 -38.37 7.51 -7.26
N SER A 284 -39.31 6.87 -7.96
CA SER A 284 -39.12 6.49 -9.37
C SER A 284 -39.00 7.75 -10.24
N PRO A 285 -37.92 7.94 -11.02
CA PRO A 285 -37.86 9.01 -12.01
C PRO A 285 -38.71 8.61 -13.22
N GLY A 286 -39.73 9.39 -13.53
CA GLY A 286 -40.47 9.30 -14.80
C GLY A 286 -41.90 8.78 -14.72
N ALA A 287 -42.84 9.70 -14.47
CA ALA A 287 -44.21 9.59 -14.93
C ALA A 287 -44.70 10.99 -15.34
N ALA A 288 -44.13 11.51 -16.43
CA ALA A 288 -44.69 12.68 -17.09
C ALA A 288 -46.11 12.35 -17.58
N THR A 289 -46.96 13.38 -17.58
CA THR A 289 -48.39 13.29 -17.87
C THR A 289 -48.72 12.61 -19.19
N ASP A 290 -49.62 11.62 -19.15
CA ASP A 290 -50.68 11.55 -20.17
C ASP A 290 -51.98 10.91 -19.62
N ARG A 291 -53.12 11.37 -20.15
CA ARG A 291 -54.50 10.93 -19.83
C ARG A 291 -55.24 10.76 -21.16
N PRO A 292 -56.13 9.76 -21.35
CA PRO A 292 -57.53 9.97 -20.90
C PRO A 292 -58.41 8.74 -20.56
N GLY A 293 -59.29 8.88 -19.56
CA GLY A 293 -60.56 8.13 -19.39
C GLY A 293 -60.50 6.66 -18.89
N VAL A 294 -61.52 6.06 -18.22
CA VAL A 294 -62.88 6.47 -17.82
C VAL A 294 -63.37 5.67 -16.56
N ALA A 295 -64.17 6.32 -15.69
CA ALA A 295 -65.17 5.83 -14.69
C ALA A 295 -64.87 4.79 -13.57
N ALA A 296 -64.77 5.32 -12.33
CA ALA A 296 -65.59 5.09 -11.11
C ALA A 296 -66.26 3.72 -10.76
N GLY A 297 -66.06 3.29 -9.49
CA GLY A 297 -66.91 2.35 -8.73
C GLY A 297 -66.36 2.03 -7.31
N ALA A 298 -67.20 2.04 -6.27
CA ALA A 298 -66.85 1.80 -4.84
C ALA A 298 -68.01 1.02 -4.15
N PRO A 299 -68.08 0.74 -2.81
CA PRO A 299 -67.05 0.55 -1.75
C PRO A 299 -67.27 -0.67 -0.78
N GLY A 300 -66.22 -1.12 -0.06
CA GLY A 300 -66.27 -1.77 1.29
C GLY A 300 -66.94 -3.16 1.48
N PRO A 301 -66.96 -3.76 2.71
CA PRO A 301 -66.38 -3.27 3.99
C PRO A 301 -65.63 -4.33 4.89
N GLU A 302 -64.94 -3.80 5.92
CA GLU A 302 -64.75 -4.31 7.31
C GLU A 302 -63.99 -5.60 7.73
N VAL A 303 -63.55 -5.54 8.99
CA VAL A 303 -62.66 -6.42 9.81
C VAL A 303 -63.41 -6.70 11.14
N PRO A 304 -62.85 -7.22 12.28
CA PRO A 304 -61.77 -8.18 12.61
C PRO A 304 -62.33 -9.30 13.56
N PRO A 305 -61.73 -9.64 14.73
CA PRO A 305 -60.47 -10.36 15.04
C PRO A 305 -60.72 -11.74 15.72
N VAL A 306 -59.65 -12.41 16.22
CA VAL A 306 -59.49 -12.97 17.61
C VAL A 306 -58.47 -14.12 17.66
N ALA A 307 -57.57 -14.06 18.65
CA ALA A 307 -56.71 -15.15 19.17
C ALA A 307 -57.13 -15.39 20.66
N PRO A 308 -56.69 -16.43 21.43
CA PRO A 308 -55.40 -17.13 21.31
C PRO A 308 -55.32 -18.60 21.83
N GLU A 309 -54.07 -19.08 21.99
CA GLU A 309 -53.53 -19.98 23.05
C GLU A 309 -53.69 -21.53 23.06
N MET A 310 -52.50 -22.17 23.12
CA MET A 310 -52.02 -23.13 24.14
C MET A 310 -52.11 -24.67 24.00
N LYS A 311 -50.94 -25.27 24.32
CA LYS A 311 -50.63 -26.60 24.92
C LYS A 311 -50.72 -27.89 24.09
N GLY A 312 -49.53 -28.44 23.81
CA GLY A 312 -48.97 -29.50 24.67
C GLY A 312 -48.82 -30.91 24.08
N GLY A 313 -47.66 -31.54 24.30
CA GLY A 313 -47.38 -32.96 24.02
C GLY A 313 -45.89 -33.26 23.98
N ALA A 314 -45.40 -34.20 24.77
CA ALA A 314 -43.96 -34.45 24.99
C ALA A 314 -43.56 -35.92 24.88
N ALA A 315 -42.38 -36.19 24.33
CA ALA A 315 -41.46 -37.33 24.57
C ALA A 315 -40.35 -37.30 23.48
N GLY A 316 -39.07 -37.61 23.69
CA GLY A 316 -38.37 -37.96 24.92
C GLY A 316 -37.52 -39.23 24.79
N GLN A 317 -36.23 -39.12 24.42
CA GLN A 317 -35.21 -40.13 24.75
C GLN A 317 -33.78 -39.56 24.71
N GLN A 318 -32.86 -40.21 25.44
CA GLN A 318 -31.60 -39.64 25.96
C GLN A 318 -30.33 -40.29 25.37
N ARG A 319 -29.17 -39.68 25.70
CA ARG A 319 -27.79 -40.21 25.92
C ARG A 319 -26.76 -39.65 24.92
N SER A 320 -25.53 -39.30 25.31
CA SER A 320 -24.92 -39.14 26.65
C SER A 320 -23.73 -38.16 26.56
N ALA A 321 -23.35 -37.54 27.67
CA ALA A 321 -22.19 -36.63 27.74
C ALA A 321 -20.85 -37.38 27.97
N ALA A 322 -19.74 -36.74 27.60
CA ALA A 322 -18.40 -37.02 28.12
C ALA A 322 -17.50 -35.77 28.05
N THR A 323 -16.76 -35.49 29.12
CA THR A 323 -15.67 -34.50 29.18
C THR A 323 -14.46 -35.18 29.81
N PRO A 324 -13.26 -35.00 29.24
CA PRO A 324 -12.10 -34.55 30.02
C PRO A 324 -11.20 -33.62 29.18
N ALA A 325 -10.10 -33.04 29.67
CA ALA A 325 -9.71 -32.51 30.99
C ALA A 325 -8.46 -31.63 30.76
N ALA A 326 -8.08 -30.78 31.71
CA ALA A 326 -6.93 -29.88 31.55
C ALA A 326 -5.58 -30.63 31.49
N GLY A 327 -4.72 -30.24 30.54
CA GLY A 327 -3.31 -30.63 30.46
C GLY A 327 -2.41 -29.40 30.45
N ARG A 328 -1.52 -29.28 31.45
CA ARG A 328 -0.49 -28.24 31.49
C ARG A 328 0.70 -28.66 30.61
N HIS A 329 1.24 -27.74 29.82
CA HIS A 329 2.61 -27.81 29.32
C HIS A 329 3.39 -26.53 29.65
N PRO A 330 4.72 -26.61 29.81
CA PRO A 330 5.52 -25.58 30.47
C PRO A 330 5.86 -24.41 29.55
N ALA A 331 6.29 -23.30 30.16
CA ALA A 331 6.87 -22.17 29.45
C ALA A 331 8.13 -22.60 28.68
N ALA A 332 8.18 -22.26 27.39
CA ALA A 332 9.41 -22.18 26.62
C ALA A 332 9.90 -20.72 26.63
N ASP A 333 11.23 -20.53 26.62
CA ASP A 333 11.85 -19.25 26.87
C ASP A 333 11.49 -18.16 25.85
N ALA A 334 11.44 -16.91 26.33
CA ALA A 334 11.12 -15.75 25.51
C ALA A 334 12.25 -15.47 24.50
N VAL A 335 11.98 -15.72 23.23
CA VAL A 335 12.78 -15.20 22.11
C VAL A 335 12.58 -13.67 22.07
N PRO A 336 13.64 -12.86 22.00
CA PRO A 336 13.50 -11.40 21.90
C PRO A 336 12.75 -11.02 20.62
N ALA A 337 11.89 -10.01 20.72
CA ALA A 337 11.10 -9.53 19.58
C ALA A 337 12.01 -9.20 18.38
N SER A 338 11.65 -9.72 17.21
CA SER A 338 12.33 -9.43 15.95
C SER A 338 12.33 -7.93 15.69
N ARG A 339 13.47 -7.42 15.27
CA ARG A 339 13.65 -6.03 14.84
C ARG A 339 12.70 -5.72 13.67
N ASP A 340 12.19 -4.50 13.60
CA ASP A 340 11.54 -3.98 12.40
C ASP A 340 12.61 -3.77 11.30
N THR A 341 13.01 -4.85 10.63
CA THR A 341 13.94 -4.87 9.48
C THR A 341 13.22 -4.93 8.13
N THR A 342 11.98 -4.47 8.05
CA THR A 342 11.21 -4.45 6.80
C THR A 342 11.90 -3.58 5.75
N SER A 343 12.71 -4.25 4.92
CA SER A 343 13.48 -3.74 3.77
C SER A 343 12.59 -3.30 2.59
N TYR A 344 11.33 -2.99 2.87
CA TYR A 344 10.37 -2.66 1.84
C TYR A 344 10.57 -1.22 1.38
N VAL A 345 10.67 -1.05 0.07
CA VAL A 345 10.67 0.27 -0.55
C VAL A 345 9.29 0.89 -0.37
N LEU A 346 9.20 1.84 0.57
CA LEU A 346 8.09 2.78 0.56
C LEU A 346 8.20 3.60 -0.73
N ALA A 347 7.29 3.39 -1.67
CA ALA A 347 7.13 4.29 -2.80
C ALA A 347 6.54 5.62 -2.31
N PRO A 348 6.83 6.76 -2.96
CA PRO A 348 6.09 7.99 -2.72
C PRO A 348 4.58 7.74 -2.91
N PRO A 349 3.72 8.18 -1.98
CA PRO A 349 2.27 8.10 -2.17
C PRO A 349 1.85 9.02 -3.32
N LEU A 350 0.73 8.70 -3.99
CA LEU A 350 0.19 9.59 -5.02
C LEU A 350 -0.11 10.98 -4.43
N PRO A 351 0.22 12.07 -5.16
CA PRO A 351 0.04 13.43 -4.67
C PRO A 351 -1.43 13.85 -4.58
N LYS A 352 -1.70 14.97 -3.89
CA LYS A 352 -3.03 15.61 -3.85
C LYS A 352 -2.95 17.01 -4.50
N ARG A 353 -3.63 17.21 -5.63
CA ARG A 353 -3.67 18.53 -6.31
C ARG A 353 -4.63 19.48 -5.58
N PRO A 354 -4.29 20.76 -5.35
CA PRO A 354 -5.26 21.80 -5.05
C PRO A 354 -6.15 22.10 -6.29
N PRO A 355 -7.36 22.67 -6.12
CA PRO A 355 -8.30 22.86 -7.23
C PRO A 355 -7.76 23.81 -8.32
N ALA A 356 -7.83 23.37 -9.58
CA ALA A 356 -7.12 23.99 -10.69
C ALA A 356 -7.85 25.19 -11.33
N THR A 357 -7.09 26.24 -11.66
CA THR A 357 -7.56 27.36 -12.51
C THR A 357 -7.04 27.16 -13.94
N ARG A 358 -7.97 26.97 -14.91
CA ARG A 358 -7.62 26.64 -16.30
C ARG A 358 -7.11 27.87 -17.09
N LEU A 359 -5.96 27.75 -17.77
CA LEU A 359 -5.50 28.67 -18.82
C LEU A 359 -5.37 27.92 -20.16
N ARG A 360 -5.79 28.56 -21.27
CA ARG A 360 -5.84 27.95 -22.62
C ARG A 360 -4.70 28.45 -23.52
N GLY A 361 -3.92 27.53 -24.10
CA GLY A 361 -2.94 27.78 -25.18
C GLY A 361 -3.26 26.95 -26.44
N ARG A 362 -2.96 27.47 -27.64
CA ARG A 362 -3.43 26.91 -28.93
C ARG A 362 -2.36 26.07 -29.64
N ARG A 363 -2.76 24.92 -30.21
CA ARG A 363 -1.94 24.08 -31.11
C ARG A 363 -1.92 24.63 -32.55
N THR A 364 -0.81 24.45 -33.27
CA THR A 364 -0.69 24.63 -34.74
C THR A 364 0.17 23.51 -35.33
N ALA A 365 -0.24 22.97 -36.48
CA ALA A 365 0.31 21.74 -37.06
C ALA A 365 1.17 21.98 -38.33
N TRP A 366 2.10 21.06 -38.60
CA TRP A 366 2.82 20.90 -39.88
C TRP A 366 3.08 19.41 -40.18
N VAL A 367 3.39 19.07 -41.44
CA VAL A 367 3.01 17.80 -42.10
C VAL A 367 4.07 17.31 -43.11
N VAL A 368 4.39 15.99 -43.11
CA VAL A 368 5.07 15.17 -44.19
C VAL A 368 6.57 15.51 -44.44
N ALA A 369 7.53 14.63 -44.78
CA ALA A 369 7.67 13.24 -45.31
C ALA A 369 9.03 12.62 -44.81
N SER A 370 9.59 11.46 -45.23
CA SER A 370 9.17 10.09 -45.63
C SER A 370 10.40 9.30 -46.19
N VAL A 371 10.28 7.98 -46.47
CA VAL A 371 11.25 7.07 -47.19
C VAL A 371 12.47 6.57 -46.37
N ALA A 372 13.03 5.35 -46.52
CA ALA A 372 12.56 3.94 -46.61
C ALA A 372 13.78 2.98 -46.83
N VAL A 373 13.58 1.64 -46.74
CA VAL A 373 14.48 0.53 -47.21
C VAL A 373 15.67 0.15 -46.28
N SER A 374 16.08 -1.11 -46.03
CA SER A 374 15.46 -2.48 -46.00
C SER A 374 16.49 -3.55 -45.51
N ALA A 375 16.05 -4.56 -44.73
CA ALA A 375 16.47 -5.99 -44.72
C ALA A 375 17.99 -6.38 -44.50
N LEU A 376 18.44 -7.62 -44.16
CA LEU A 376 17.87 -8.99 -44.09
C LEU A 376 18.83 -9.96 -43.29
N VAL A 377 18.31 -10.92 -42.47
CA VAL A 377 18.77 -12.35 -42.20
C VAL A 377 20.26 -12.65 -41.82
N ALA A 378 20.71 -13.65 -41.03
CA ALA A 378 20.18 -14.87 -40.36
C ALA A 378 20.84 -14.98 -38.94
N GLY A 379 20.55 -15.89 -38.00
CA GLY A 379 19.95 -17.23 -38.03
C GLY A 379 20.90 -18.22 -37.31
N LEU A 380 20.50 -18.77 -36.16
CA LEU A 380 21.37 -19.63 -35.34
C LEU A 380 20.61 -20.76 -34.65
N THR A 381 21.23 -21.94 -34.61
CA THR A 381 20.69 -23.22 -34.12
C THR A 381 20.61 -23.28 -32.59
N VAL A 382 19.46 -23.67 -32.06
CA VAL A 382 19.25 -23.89 -30.62
C VAL A 382 19.92 -25.18 -30.16
N LEU A 383 20.83 -25.08 -29.19
CA LEU A 383 21.24 -26.17 -28.31
C LEU A 383 20.67 -25.90 -26.91
N HIS A 384 20.07 -26.91 -26.28
CA HIS A 384 19.33 -26.74 -25.03
C HIS A 384 20.26 -26.65 -23.80
N PRO A 385 20.16 -25.61 -22.95
CA PRO A 385 21.12 -25.35 -21.87
C PRO A 385 20.72 -25.88 -20.47
N PHE A 386 19.72 -26.76 -20.36
CA PHE A 386 19.14 -27.18 -19.07
C PHE A 386 19.64 -28.54 -18.54
N ASP A 387 20.60 -29.19 -19.20
CA ASP A 387 21.13 -30.50 -18.77
C ASP A 387 22.39 -30.35 -17.90
N GLY A 388 22.33 -30.92 -16.69
CA GLY A 388 23.40 -30.84 -15.70
C GLY A 388 23.27 -31.81 -14.53
N ASP A 389 22.63 -32.97 -14.73
CA ASP A 389 22.75 -34.12 -13.83
C ASP A 389 23.80 -35.07 -14.44
N GLY A 390 24.89 -35.34 -13.71
CA GLY A 390 26.02 -36.13 -14.19
C GLY A 390 26.08 -37.51 -13.53
N ASP A 391 25.92 -38.56 -14.34
CA ASP A 391 26.28 -39.93 -13.99
C ASP A 391 27.65 -40.27 -14.62
N GLY A 392 28.54 -40.89 -13.84
CA GLY A 392 29.93 -41.09 -14.22
C GLY A 392 30.21 -42.45 -14.87
N GLU A 393 31.13 -42.46 -15.83
CA GLU A 393 31.91 -43.65 -16.22
C GLU A 393 33.36 -43.26 -16.55
N GLU A 394 34.31 -44.16 -16.28
CA GLU A 394 35.75 -43.89 -16.37
C GLU A 394 36.31 -44.04 -17.79
N GLY A 395 37.21 -43.14 -18.19
CA GLY A 395 37.97 -43.26 -19.46
C GLY A 395 39.01 -42.16 -19.62
N GLY A 396 40.26 -42.40 -19.20
CA GLY A 396 41.31 -41.36 -19.13
C GLY A 396 42.00 -41.03 -20.45
N GLY A 397 42.48 -39.78 -20.62
CA GLY A 397 43.17 -39.39 -21.87
C GLY A 397 43.73 -37.96 -22.04
N LYS A 398 44.63 -37.51 -21.14
CA LYS A 398 45.58 -36.37 -21.32
C LYS A 398 45.04 -34.93 -21.45
N SER A 399 45.85 -34.02 -20.92
CA SER A 399 45.58 -32.61 -20.62
C SER A 399 45.85 -31.61 -21.76
N GLY A 400 45.00 -30.58 -21.83
CA GLY A 400 45.18 -29.31 -22.56
C GLY A 400 44.40 -28.20 -21.83
N PRO A 401 44.80 -26.91 -21.91
CA PRO A 401 44.42 -25.91 -20.89
C PRO A 401 43.10 -25.17 -21.17
N GLY A 402 42.41 -24.75 -20.08
CA GLY A 402 41.44 -23.64 -20.10
C GLY A 402 39.98 -24.04 -20.32
N GLY A 403 39.40 -24.83 -19.41
CA GLY A 403 38.02 -25.30 -19.52
C GLY A 403 36.95 -24.20 -19.41
N GLY A 404 36.00 -24.20 -20.35
CA GLY A 404 34.73 -23.51 -20.17
C GLY A 404 33.90 -24.19 -19.07
N LYS A 405 33.34 -23.39 -18.17
CA LYS A 405 32.43 -23.89 -17.12
C LYS A 405 31.07 -24.20 -17.73
N SER A 406 30.47 -25.33 -17.38
CA SER A 406 29.04 -25.55 -17.59
C SER A 406 28.25 -24.51 -16.78
N VAL A 407 27.23 -23.94 -17.40
CA VAL A 407 26.44 -22.85 -16.80
C VAL A 407 25.42 -23.45 -15.85
N THR A 408 25.70 -23.38 -14.55
CA THR A 408 24.63 -23.34 -13.56
C THR A 408 23.78 -22.09 -13.82
N VAL A 409 22.45 -22.20 -13.74
CA VAL A 409 21.56 -21.03 -13.70
C VAL A 409 22.12 -20.09 -12.63
N ALA A 410 22.47 -18.88 -13.06
CA ALA A 410 23.58 -18.17 -12.45
C ALA A 410 23.32 -17.79 -10.99
N ALA A 411 24.37 -17.87 -10.16
CA ALA A 411 24.31 -17.39 -8.78
C ALA A 411 24.04 -15.87 -8.70
N VAL A 412 24.31 -15.14 -9.79
CA VAL A 412 24.03 -13.72 -10.02
C VAL A 412 23.42 -13.56 -11.41
N ALA A 413 22.24 -12.97 -11.53
CA ALA A 413 21.62 -12.72 -12.84
C ALA A 413 22.39 -11.63 -13.63
N GLY A 414 22.65 -11.89 -14.91
CA GLY A 414 23.33 -10.96 -15.82
C GLY A 414 22.38 -9.88 -16.33
N THR A 415 22.66 -8.61 -16.03
CA THR A 415 21.75 -7.48 -16.27
C THR A 415 22.26 -6.56 -17.38
N GLN A 416 22.22 -7.03 -18.64
CA GLN A 416 22.36 -6.15 -19.81
C GLN A 416 21.39 -6.52 -20.95
N THR A 417 21.00 -5.48 -21.69
CA THR A 417 20.15 -5.48 -22.89
C THR A 417 18.76 -6.09 -22.73
N LEU A 418 17.79 -5.23 -22.39
CA LEU A 418 16.44 -5.38 -22.94
C LEU A 418 16.54 -5.38 -24.47
N THR A 419 16.02 -6.43 -25.11
CA THR A 419 15.92 -6.52 -26.57
C THR A 419 14.46 -6.60 -27.01
N LEU A 420 14.16 -6.10 -28.22
CA LEU A 420 12.83 -6.26 -28.82
C LEU A 420 12.79 -7.56 -29.63
N GLY A 421 11.91 -8.48 -29.23
CA GLY A 421 11.63 -9.72 -29.94
C GLY A 421 10.79 -9.51 -31.20
N SER A 422 10.90 -10.46 -32.12
CA SER A 422 10.15 -10.47 -33.38
C SER A 422 8.75 -11.08 -33.21
N ALA A 423 7.92 -10.96 -34.27
CA ALA A 423 6.67 -11.70 -34.40
C ALA A 423 6.84 -13.24 -34.43
N ALA A 424 8.07 -13.76 -34.59
CA ALA A 424 8.35 -15.19 -34.46
C ALA A 424 8.61 -15.58 -33.00
N ASP A 425 9.37 -14.78 -32.26
CA ASP A 425 9.62 -14.96 -30.81
C ASP A 425 8.33 -14.79 -29.98
N SER A 426 7.38 -14.04 -30.52
CA SER A 426 6.05 -13.81 -29.92
C SER A 426 5.07 -14.99 -30.08
N LYS A 427 5.47 -16.12 -30.68
CA LYS A 427 4.57 -17.28 -30.89
C LYS A 427 4.70 -18.32 -29.79
N GLY A 428 3.55 -18.79 -29.29
CA GLY A 428 3.51 -19.97 -28.44
C GLY A 428 3.62 -21.28 -29.24
N PRO A 429 3.74 -22.43 -28.53
CA PRO A 429 3.84 -22.52 -27.08
C PRO A 429 5.25 -22.21 -26.56
N ALA A 430 5.31 -21.76 -25.31
CA ALA A 430 6.55 -21.54 -24.58
C ALA A 430 7.49 -22.77 -24.64
N PRO A 431 8.82 -22.57 -24.79
CA PRO A 431 9.79 -23.66 -24.86
C PRO A 431 9.65 -24.63 -23.69
N GLN A 432 9.47 -25.92 -24.00
CA GLN A 432 9.28 -26.93 -22.97
C GLN A 432 10.59 -27.21 -22.22
N VAL A 433 10.51 -27.23 -20.88
CA VAL A 433 11.66 -27.52 -20.02
C VAL A 433 11.88 -29.02 -19.95
N ARG A 434 13.09 -29.47 -20.33
CA ARG A 434 13.43 -30.90 -20.35
C ARG A 434 13.30 -31.51 -18.95
N GLY A 435 12.61 -32.64 -18.85
CA GLY A 435 12.35 -33.33 -17.59
C GLY A 435 11.26 -32.71 -16.70
N ALA A 436 10.68 -31.56 -17.07
CA ALA A 436 9.55 -30.99 -16.35
C ALA A 436 8.28 -31.81 -16.58
N ARG A 437 7.44 -31.91 -15.53
CA ARG A 437 6.15 -32.60 -15.56
C ARG A 437 5.07 -31.70 -14.98
N LYS A 438 3.86 -31.84 -15.51
CA LYS A 438 2.68 -31.16 -14.95
C LYS A 438 2.25 -31.85 -13.66
N GLY A 439 2.17 -31.11 -12.56
CA GLY A 439 1.70 -31.65 -11.29
C GLY A 439 2.02 -30.82 -10.05
N GLY A 440 1.23 -31.01 -9.00
CA GLY A 440 1.57 -30.66 -7.62
C GLY A 440 1.28 -29.20 -7.22
N THR A 441 1.63 -28.87 -5.98
CA THR A 441 1.42 -27.55 -5.37
C THR A 441 2.74 -26.90 -5.01
N VAL A 442 2.90 -25.62 -5.35
CA VAL A 442 4.00 -24.77 -4.90
C VAL A 442 3.50 -23.86 -3.78
N GLU A 443 4.19 -23.86 -2.64
CA GLU A 443 3.97 -22.89 -1.56
C GLU A 443 4.85 -21.67 -1.81
N VAL A 444 4.29 -20.48 -1.73
CA VAL A 444 4.99 -19.19 -1.87
C VAL A 444 4.86 -18.44 -0.56
N LEU A 445 5.98 -18.03 0.00
CA LEU A 445 6.06 -17.42 1.33
C LEU A 445 6.62 -16.00 1.22
N GLU A 446 5.82 -15.01 1.62
CA GLU A 446 6.13 -13.61 1.38
C GLU A 446 6.05 -12.77 2.66
N PRO A 447 6.98 -11.82 2.86
CA PRO A 447 6.94 -10.95 4.04
C PRO A 447 5.89 -9.86 3.90
N GLY A 448 5.66 -9.37 2.66
CA GLY A 448 4.59 -8.43 2.36
C GLY A 448 3.20 -9.09 2.41
N GLY A 449 2.19 -8.28 2.68
CA GLY A 449 0.79 -8.68 2.50
C GLY A 449 0.38 -8.66 1.03
N ILE A 450 -0.62 -9.46 0.69
CA ILE A 450 -1.27 -9.49 -0.65
C ILE A 450 -2.36 -8.40 -0.68
N ASN A 451 -2.05 -7.22 -1.21
CA ASN A 451 -2.86 -6.02 -1.00
C ASN A 451 -4.06 -5.93 -1.93
N THR A 452 -4.01 -6.61 -3.08
CA THR A 452 -5.05 -6.55 -4.11
C THR A 452 -5.10 -7.80 -4.99
N ALA A 453 -6.27 -8.04 -5.58
CA ALA A 453 -6.48 -9.00 -6.67
C ALA A 453 -6.75 -8.33 -8.04
N ASP A 454 -6.83 -6.99 -8.10
CA ASP A 454 -7.12 -6.24 -9.33
C ASP A 454 -5.83 -5.84 -10.06
N PRO A 455 -5.65 -6.21 -11.35
CA PRO A 455 -4.41 -5.92 -12.09
C PRO A 455 -4.11 -4.42 -12.20
N GLY A 456 -5.11 -3.54 -12.12
CA GLY A 456 -4.92 -2.08 -12.09
C GLY A 456 -4.25 -1.55 -10.83
N ASN A 457 -4.13 -2.36 -9.77
CA ASN A 457 -3.43 -2.03 -8.53
C ASN A 457 -2.25 -3.01 -8.23
N MET A 458 -2.03 -4.06 -9.03
CA MET A 458 -0.94 -5.05 -8.85
C MET A 458 0.44 -4.49 -9.27
N TRP A 459 0.76 -3.26 -8.89
CA TRP A 459 1.85 -2.50 -9.49
C TRP A 459 3.26 -2.98 -9.07
N TYR A 460 3.42 -3.40 -7.82
CA TYR A 460 4.72 -3.67 -7.19
C TYR A 460 4.69 -4.92 -6.30
N GLY A 461 5.87 -5.40 -5.89
CA GLY A 461 6.04 -6.46 -4.90
C GLY A 461 5.39 -7.81 -5.25
N THR A 462 4.85 -8.47 -4.22
CA THR A 462 4.19 -9.78 -4.32
C THR A 462 3.02 -9.75 -5.30
N ASP A 463 2.19 -8.70 -5.26
CA ASP A 463 0.98 -8.56 -6.10
C ASP A 463 1.34 -8.52 -7.59
N ARG A 464 2.41 -7.80 -7.95
CA ARG A 464 2.97 -7.77 -9.32
C ARG A 464 3.42 -9.16 -9.78
N LEU A 465 4.09 -9.92 -8.94
CA LEU A 465 4.59 -11.26 -9.29
C LEU A 465 3.47 -12.32 -9.37
N ILE A 466 2.42 -12.18 -8.56
CA ILE A 466 1.16 -12.95 -8.72
C ILE A 466 0.54 -12.65 -10.09
N SER A 467 0.50 -11.37 -10.49
CA SER A 467 -0.12 -10.95 -11.75
C SER A 467 0.42 -11.70 -12.97
N ARG A 468 1.73 -11.99 -13.01
CA ARG A 468 2.39 -12.68 -14.15
C ARG A 468 1.89 -14.11 -14.36
N LEU A 469 1.25 -14.73 -13.37
CA LEU A 469 0.61 -16.06 -13.48
C LEU A 469 -0.88 -15.98 -13.87
N VAL A 470 -1.55 -14.88 -13.58
CA VAL A 470 -3.02 -14.72 -13.65
C VAL A 470 -3.46 -13.88 -14.85
N TYR A 471 -2.68 -12.86 -15.18
CA TYR A 471 -2.98 -11.86 -16.20
C TYR A 471 -1.87 -11.83 -17.25
N ARG A 472 -2.29 -11.76 -18.51
CA ARG A 472 -1.47 -11.54 -19.69
C ARG A 472 -1.75 -10.14 -20.21
N SER A 473 -0.73 -9.47 -20.71
CA SER A 473 -0.82 -8.10 -21.23
C SER A 473 -0.61 -8.08 -22.75
N LEU A 474 -0.52 -6.91 -23.39
CA LEU A 474 -0.20 -6.84 -24.83
C LEU A 474 1.18 -7.45 -25.12
N THR A 475 2.18 -7.07 -24.32
CA THR A 475 3.56 -7.57 -24.36
C THR A 475 3.90 -8.27 -23.03
N THR A 476 5.04 -8.95 -22.98
CA THR A 476 5.63 -9.49 -21.74
C THR A 476 7.14 -9.57 -21.86
N PHE A 477 7.82 -9.68 -20.72
CA PHE A 477 9.23 -10.05 -20.65
C PHE A 477 9.41 -11.57 -20.71
N GLU A 478 10.31 -12.01 -21.58
CA GLU A 478 10.91 -13.34 -21.64
C GLU A 478 12.34 -13.25 -21.10
N THR A 479 12.67 -14.05 -20.08
CA THR A 479 14.06 -14.19 -19.60
C THR A 479 14.74 -15.30 -20.37
N LEU A 480 15.81 -14.98 -21.08
CA LEU A 480 16.58 -15.93 -21.88
C LEU A 480 17.53 -16.76 -20.99
N PRO A 481 18.01 -17.93 -21.46
CA PRO A 481 18.84 -18.81 -20.63
C PRO A 481 20.19 -18.24 -20.18
N ASP A 482 20.67 -17.18 -20.83
CA ASP A 482 21.88 -16.42 -20.45
C ASP A 482 21.61 -15.32 -19.40
N GLY A 483 20.34 -15.12 -19.02
CA GLY A 483 19.89 -14.09 -18.08
C GLY A 483 19.46 -12.77 -18.73
N SER A 484 19.68 -12.60 -20.04
CA SER A 484 19.20 -11.41 -20.76
C SER A 484 17.67 -11.40 -20.88
N VAL A 485 17.09 -10.22 -21.12
CA VAL A 485 15.63 -10.04 -21.16
C VAL A 485 15.19 -9.58 -22.54
N ARG A 486 14.16 -10.23 -23.07
CA ARG A 486 13.55 -9.91 -24.35
C ARG A 486 12.09 -9.54 -24.17
N LEU A 487 11.66 -8.43 -24.75
CA LEU A 487 10.24 -8.10 -24.86
C LEU A 487 9.63 -8.92 -26.00
N VAL A 488 8.51 -9.60 -25.77
CA VAL A 488 7.76 -10.33 -26.80
C VAL A 488 6.28 -9.96 -26.76
N GLY A 489 5.56 -10.17 -27.85
CA GLY A 489 4.09 -10.06 -27.90
C GLY A 489 3.43 -11.17 -27.09
N ASP A 490 2.71 -10.80 -26.03
CA ASP A 490 2.03 -11.75 -25.14
C ASP A 490 0.62 -12.04 -25.65
N LEU A 491 -0.35 -11.16 -25.45
CA LEU A 491 -1.63 -11.23 -26.15
C LEU A 491 -1.53 -10.64 -27.57
N ALA A 492 -0.57 -9.75 -27.84
CA ALA A 492 -0.29 -9.25 -29.18
C ALA A 492 0.51 -10.26 -30.03
N GLU A 493 0.39 -10.17 -31.36
CA GLU A 493 1.13 -10.97 -32.35
C GLU A 493 2.62 -10.60 -32.46
N ASP A 494 2.97 -9.37 -32.09
CA ASP A 494 4.32 -8.81 -32.10
C ASP A 494 4.51 -7.82 -30.93
N THR A 495 5.68 -7.17 -30.84
CA THR A 495 5.99 -6.16 -29.81
C THR A 495 5.35 -4.79 -30.06
N GLY A 496 4.39 -4.69 -30.97
CA GLY A 496 3.76 -3.44 -31.40
C GLY A 496 4.54 -2.71 -32.48
N ARG A 497 3.86 -1.78 -33.15
CA ARG A 497 4.43 -0.96 -34.23
C ARG A 497 4.22 0.51 -33.92
N SER A 498 5.32 1.24 -33.81
CA SER A 498 5.30 2.68 -33.57
C SER A 498 5.29 3.50 -34.86
N SER A 499 4.66 4.66 -34.77
CA SER A 499 4.89 5.80 -35.67
C SER A 499 6.33 6.30 -35.60
N VAL A 500 6.76 7.04 -36.63
CA VAL A 500 8.04 7.78 -36.58
C VAL A 500 7.97 8.80 -35.44
N GLY A 501 8.82 8.64 -34.43
CA GLY A 501 8.81 9.45 -33.21
C GLY A 501 8.02 8.84 -32.04
N GLY A 502 7.49 7.62 -32.15
CA GLY A 502 6.99 6.85 -30.99
C GLY A 502 5.76 7.44 -30.28
N ARG A 503 4.93 8.24 -30.98
CA ARG A 503 3.71 8.84 -30.42
C ARG A 503 2.48 7.98 -30.60
N ASP A 504 2.26 7.48 -31.80
CA ASP A 504 1.22 6.49 -32.08
C ASP A 504 1.81 5.08 -32.01
N TRP A 505 1.11 4.14 -31.37
CA TRP A 505 1.48 2.73 -31.24
C TRP A 505 0.32 1.81 -31.58
N THR A 506 0.50 0.91 -32.55
CA THR A 506 -0.50 -0.07 -32.97
C THR A 506 -0.11 -1.49 -32.53
N PHE A 507 -1.05 -2.23 -31.94
CA PHE A 507 -0.91 -3.65 -31.62
C PHE A 507 -2.05 -4.44 -32.26
N THR A 508 -1.78 -5.71 -32.60
CA THR A 508 -2.79 -6.66 -33.09
C THR A 508 -2.83 -7.87 -32.16
N LEU A 509 -3.98 -8.16 -31.56
CA LEU A 509 -4.20 -9.30 -30.68
C LEU A 509 -4.16 -10.62 -31.45
N LYS A 510 -3.59 -11.68 -30.87
CA LYS A 510 -3.65 -13.05 -31.39
C LYS A 510 -5.11 -13.52 -31.54
N PRO A 511 -5.41 -14.42 -32.50
CA PRO A 511 -6.77 -14.93 -32.68
C PRO A 511 -7.15 -15.93 -31.58
N GLY A 512 -8.44 -15.99 -31.22
CA GLY A 512 -8.99 -17.04 -30.34
C GLY A 512 -8.61 -16.92 -28.85
N LEU A 513 -8.16 -15.75 -28.40
CA LEU A 513 -7.88 -15.48 -26.98
C LEU A 513 -9.17 -15.47 -26.15
N THR A 514 -9.14 -16.12 -24.99
CA THR A 514 -10.27 -16.17 -24.05
C THR A 514 -9.85 -15.99 -22.60
N TYR A 515 -10.74 -15.40 -21.81
CA TYR A 515 -10.70 -15.43 -20.35
C TYR A 515 -10.99 -16.83 -19.78
N ASN A 516 -10.76 -17.03 -18.48
CA ASN A 516 -11.00 -18.28 -17.76
C ASN A 516 -12.47 -18.76 -17.75
N ASP A 517 -13.43 -17.87 -17.97
CA ASP A 517 -14.85 -18.21 -18.18
C ASP A 517 -15.16 -18.66 -19.62
N GLY A 518 -14.23 -18.47 -20.56
CA GLY A 518 -14.38 -18.75 -21.99
C GLY A 518 -14.94 -17.59 -22.81
N SER A 519 -15.16 -16.41 -22.23
CA SER A 519 -15.47 -15.18 -22.97
C SER A 519 -14.24 -14.71 -23.78
N PRO A 520 -14.44 -14.14 -24.98
CA PRO A 520 -13.32 -13.68 -25.82
C PRO A 520 -12.66 -12.44 -25.23
N VAL A 521 -11.33 -12.35 -25.37
CA VAL A 521 -10.57 -11.12 -25.09
C VAL A 521 -10.63 -10.23 -26.34
N ARG A 522 -10.91 -8.94 -26.17
CA ARG A 522 -11.03 -7.94 -27.23
C ARG A 522 -10.12 -6.74 -27.01
N ALA A 523 -9.89 -5.96 -28.07
CA ALA A 523 -9.14 -4.70 -28.00
C ALA A 523 -9.78 -3.69 -27.03
N GLN A 524 -11.11 -3.65 -26.97
CA GLN A 524 -11.90 -2.76 -26.10
C GLN A 524 -11.62 -3.00 -24.61
N ASP A 525 -11.34 -4.25 -24.22
CA ASP A 525 -11.06 -4.64 -22.83
C ASP A 525 -9.77 -4.00 -22.27
N PHE A 526 -8.81 -3.63 -23.15
CA PHE A 526 -7.61 -2.90 -22.75
C PHE A 526 -7.90 -1.40 -22.56
N ALA A 527 -8.69 -0.80 -23.45
CA ALA A 527 -9.13 0.58 -23.32
C ALA A 527 -9.96 0.77 -22.04
N HIS A 528 -10.83 -0.20 -21.72
CA HIS A 528 -11.59 -0.24 -20.47
C HIS A 528 -10.69 -0.40 -19.25
N ALA A 529 -9.75 -1.37 -19.27
CA ALA A 529 -8.81 -1.57 -18.16
C ALA A 529 -8.02 -0.30 -17.80
N ILE A 530 -7.50 0.41 -18.80
CA ILE A 530 -6.73 1.66 -18.60
C ILE A 530 -7.66 2.80 -18.16
N LYS A 531 -8.88 2.89 -18.71
CA LYS A 531 -9.86 3.88 -18.27
C LYS A 531 -10.22 3.71 -16.79
N ARG A 532 -10.34 2.48 -16.29
CA ARG A 532 -10.61 2.21 -14.85
C ARG A 532 -9.54 2.83 -13.95
N THR A 533 -8.26 2.75 -14.33
CA THR A 533 -7.14 3.29 -13.51
C THR A 533 -7.04 4.82 -13.48
N LEU A 534 -7.93 5.54 -14.20
CA LEU A 534 -8.06 6.99 -14.08
C LEU A 534 -8.77 7.46 -12.79
N SER A 535 -9.38 6.56 -12.01
CA SER A 535 -9.87 6.89 -10.66
C SER A 535 -8.72 6.74 -9.64
N PRO A 536 -8.09 7.82 -9.14
CA PRO A 536 -7.06 7.72 -8.10
C PRO A 536 -7.64 7.30 -6.73
N ASP A 537 -8.96 7.36 -6.56
CA ASP A 537 -9.66 6.88 -5.36
C ASP A 537 -9.75 5.35 -5.31
N ASP A 538 -9.97 4.70 -6.48
CA ASP A 538 -10.07 3.24 -6.62
C ASP A 538 -8.72 2.59 -7.01
N PHE A 539 -7.82 3.36 -7.64
CA PHE A 539 -6.48 2.93 -8.05
C PHE A 539 -5.36 3.81 -7.46
N PRO A 540 -5.29 3.95 -6.11
CA PRO A 540 -4.30 4.78 -5.42
C PRO A 540 -2.86 4.23 -5.51
N LEU A 541 -2.70 2.97 -5.96
CA LEU A 541 -1.42 2.30 -6.15
C LEU A 541 -1.13 2.01 -7.64
N GLY A 542 -1.97 2.52 -8.55
CA GLY A 542 -1.87 2.26 -9.99
C GLY A 542 -0.63 2.86 -10.64
N ASP A 543 -0.20 2.27 -11.76
CA ASP A 543 0.98 2.74 -12.50
C ASP A 543 0.79 4.15 -13.06
N ARG A 544 1.51 5.10 -12.48
CA ARG A 544 1.61 6.48 -12.92
C ARG A 544 2.37 6.64 -14.24
N THR A 545 3.30 5.74 -14.57
CA THR A 545 4.09 5.74 -15.81
C THR A 545 3.19 5.61 -17.04
N LEU A 546 2.34 4.58 -17.07
CA LEU A 546 1.39 4.34 -18.17
C LEU A 546 0.45 5.53 -18.37
N ARG A 547 -0.09 6.09 -17.28
CA ARG A 547 -0.97 7.28 -17.31
C ARG A 547 -0.21 8.53 -17.78
N SER A 548 1.02 8.74 -17.31
CA SER A 548 1.88 9.86 -17.72
C SER A 548 2.22 9.84 -19.21
N PHE A 549 2.51 8.67 -19.79
CA PHE A 549 2.81 8.58 -21.23
C PHE A 549 1.56 8.82 -22.09
N LEU A 550 0.37 8.46 -21.59
CA LEU A 550 -0.92 8.66 -22.28
C LEU A 550 -1.53 10.06 -22.12
N LEU A 551 -1.34 10.71 -20.96
CA LEU A 551 -2.04 11.94 -20.56
C LEU A 551 -1.12 13.15 -20.36
N GLY A 552 0.19 12.94 -20.28
CA GLY A 552 1.15 13.90 -19.76
C GLY A 552 1.25 13.86 -18.22
N PRO A 553 2.36 14.34 -17.65
CA PRO A 553 2.65 14.22 -16.21
C PRO A 553 1.70 15.04 -15.30
N GLU A 554 1.09 16.12 -15.80
CA GLU A 554 0.15 16.95 -15.02
C GLU A 554 -1.20 16.29 -14.77
N ASP A 555 -1.64 15.44 -15.70
CA ASP A 555 -2.94 14.75 -15.64
C ASP A 555 -2.80 13.24 -15.31
N ALA A 556 -1.57 12.74 -15.19
CA ALA A 556 -1.23 11.36 -14.84
C ALA A 556 -1.81 10.88 -13.49
N ASP A 557 -2.02 11.80 -12.54
CA ASP A 557 -2.62 11.52 -11.23
C ASP A 557 -4.17 11.57 -11.23
N GLY A 558 -4.80 11.93 -12.37
CA GLY A 558 -6.25 11.95 -12.53
C GLY A 558 -7.00 13.07 -11.79
N ILE A 559 -6.30 14.11 -11.31
CA ILE A 559 -6.88 15.10 -10.39
C ILE A 559 -7.49 16.29 -11.16
N GLY A 560 -8.72 16.08 -11.66
CA GLY A 560 -9.55 17.08 -12.34
C GLY A 560 -10.99 16.59 -12.59
N ASP A 561 -11.94 17.51 -12.75
CA ASP A 561 -13.40 17.27 -12.64
C ASP A 561 -14.01 16.18 -13.54
N GLU A 562 -13.35 15.75 -14.63
CA GLU A 562 -13.99 14.96 -15.70
C GLU A 562 -13.48 13.51 -15.82
N HIS A 563 -12.38 13.11 -15.17
CA HIS A 563 -11.87 11.71 -15.04
C HIS A 563 -11.94 10.83 -16.31
N ALA A 564 -11.81 11.42 -17.50
CA ALA A 564 -12.06 10.76 -18.77
C ALA A 564 -10.78 10.64 -19.60
N MET A 565 -10.58 9.46 -20.23
CA MET A 565 -9.58 9.29 -21.28
C MET A 565 -9.80 10.37 -22.36
N PRO A 566 -8.75 11.09 -22.82
CA PRO A 566 -8.89 12.06 -23.88
C PRO A 566 -9.51 11.41 -25.13
N PRO A 567 -10.46 12.07 -25.83
CA PRO A 567 -11.09 11.49 -27.01
C PRO A 567 -10.03 11.13 -28.07
N GLY A 568 -9.96 9.85 -28.44
CA GLY A 568 -8.96 9.32 -29.37
C GLY A 568 -7.59 9.01 -28.77
N ALA A 569 -7.39 9.07 -27.44
CA ALA A 569 -6.13 8.60 -26.82
C ALA A 569 -5.91 7.08 -26.97
N ILE A 570 -7.01 6.32 -27.05
CA ILE A 570 -6.99 4.90 -27.40
C ILE A 570 -8.10 4.66 -28.43
N GLU A 571 -7.76 4.08 -29.59
CA GLU A 571 -8.70 3.63 -30.60
C GLU A 571 -8.72 2.11 -30.67
N THR A 572 -9.89 1.53 -30.96
CA THR A 572 -10.04 0.08 -31.18
C THR A 572 -10.84 -0.15 -32.47
N PRO A 573 -10.18 -0.07 -33.66
CA PRO A 573 -10.85 -0.12 -34.96
C PRO A 573 -11.65 -1.40 -35.22
N ASP A 574 -11.28 -2.50 -34.55
CA ASP A 574 -12.00 -3.77 -34.51
C ASP A 574 -11.75 -4.51 -33.18
N ASP A 575 -12.21 -5.75 -33.05
CA ASP A 575 -12.05 -6.58 -31.84
C ASP A 575 -10.59 -6.98 -31.54
N ARG A 576 -9.64 -6.80 -32.48
CA ARG A 576 -8.25 -7.28 -32.39
C ARG A 576 -7.20 -6.18 -32.53
N THR A 577 -7.48 -5.05 -33.16
CA THR A 577 -6.53 -3.94 -33.28
C THR A 577 -6.77 -2.88 -32.21
N ILE A 578 -5.71 -2.48 -31.53
CA ILE A 578 -5.68 -1.35 -30.60
C ILE A 578 -4.60 -0.36 -31.03
N VAL A 579 -4.92 0.93 -31.00
CA VAL A 579 -4.01 2.03 -31.28
C VAL A 579 -3.97 2.95 -30.06
N PHE A 580 -2.77 3.29 -29.60
CA PHE A 580 -2.54 4.27 -28.55
C PHE A 580 -1.97 5.54 -29.16
N HIS A 581 -2.45 6.70 -28.70
CA HIS A 581 -1.98 8.02 -29.11
C HIS A 581 -1.46 8.74 -27.85
N LEU A 582 -0.13 8.80 -27.73
CA LEU A 582 0.57 9.30 -26.56
C LEU A 582 0.74 10.82 -26.60
N ASP A 583 0.85 11.46 -25.44
CA ASP A 583 1.12 12.91 -25.34
C ASP A 583 2.58 13.21 -25.77
N GLY A 584 3.51 12.41 -25.23
CA GLY A 584 4.94 12.47 -25.52
C GLY A 584 5.42 11.47 -26.58
N ALA A 585 6.65 11.67 -27.07
CA ALA A 585 7.37 10.68 -27.84
C ALA A 585 7.92 9.60 -26.89
N HIS A 586 7.41 8.37 -26.97
CA HIS A 586 7.85 7.25 -26.13
C HIS A 586 8.17 6.01 -26.98
N PRO A 587 9.45 5.84 -27.39
CA PRO A 587 9.91 4.77 -28.29
C PRO A 587 9.93 3.39 -27.62
N ASP A 588 9.64 3.34 -26.33
CA ASP A 588 9.67 2.22 -25.40
C ASP A 588 8.32 2.00 -24.68
N PHE A 589 7.23 2.65 -25.15
CA PHE A 589 5.89 2.48 -24.57
C PHE A 589 5.40 1.01 -24.53
N ASN A 590 5.78 0.21 -25.53
CA ASN A 590 5.51 -1.22 -25.57
C ASN A 590 6.14 -2.02 -24.41
N VAL A 591 7.15 -1.46 -23.74
CA VAL A 591 7.79 -2.04 -22.54
C VAL A 591 6.96 -1.76 -21.29
N VAL A 592 6.35 -0.57 -21.17
CA VAL A 592 5.44 -0.20 -20.06
C VAL A 592 4.21 -1.12 -20.05
N LEU A 593 3.70 -1.46 -21.23
CA LEU A 593 2.58 -2.39 -21.42
C LEU A 593 2.84 -3.85 -21.01
N ALA A 594 4.07 -4.22 -20.64
CA ALA A 594 4.39 -5.57 -20.17
C ALA A 594 3.95 -5.85 -18.72
N GLY A 595 3.59 -4.79 -17.95
CA GLY A 595 3.05 -4.91 -16.60
C GLY A 595 1.55 -5.25 -16.55
N PRO A 596 1.00 -5.53 -15.34
CA PRO A 596 -0.41 -5.89 -15.19
C PRO A 596 -1.39 -4.76 -15.53
N ASN A 597 -0.97 -3.50 -15.47
CA ASN A 597 -1.78 -2.36 -15.92
C ASN A 597 -2.00 -2.36 -17.45
N GLY A 598 -1.22 -3.13 -18.20
CA GLY A 598 -1.44 -3.42 -19.62
C GLY A 598 -2.30 -4.67 -19.89
N ALA A 599 -2.90 -5.27 -18.85
CA ALA A 599 -3.77 -6.44 -18.99
C ALA A 599 -5.23 -6.05 -19.27
N PRO A 600 -5.98 -6.83 -20.07
CA PRO A 600 -7.35 -6.49 -20.45
C PRO A 600 -8.35 -6.89 -19.37
N VAL A 601 -9.31 -6.01 -19.10
CA VAL A 601 -10.43 -6.27 -18.17
C VAL A 601 -11.73 -6.06 -18.96
N PRO A 602 -12.65 -7.04 -19.00
CA PRO A 602 -13.76 -6.97 -19.94
C PRO A 602 -14.80 -5.94 -19.49
N GLU A 603 -15.41 -5.22 -20.42
CA GLU A 603 -16.35 -4.10 -20.16
C GLU A 603 -17.50 -4.43 -19.20
N ARG A 604 -17.87 -5.72 -19.09
CA ARG A 604 -18.86 -6.24 -18.13
C ARG A 604 -18.43 -6.11 -16.65
N VAL A 605 -17.18 -5.77 -16.36
CA VAL A 605 -16.65 -5.45 -15.03
C VAL A 605 -16.77 -3.94 -14.82
N SER A 606 -17.65 -3.51 -13.93
CA SER A 606 -17.92 -2.09 -13.67
C SER A 606 -16.76 -1.33 -13.01
N ASP A 607 -16.80 0.00 -13.11
CA ASP A 607 -15.79 0.99 -12.67
C ASP A 607 -15.63 1.14 -11.14
N ILE A 608 -15.62 0.04 -10.39
CA ILE A 608 -15.30 0.03 -8.96
C ILE A 608 -14.17 -0.99 -8.77
N ALA A 609 -13.17 -0.67 -7.92
CA ALA A 609 -12.19 -1.66 -7.47
C ALA A 609 -12.95 -2.85 -6.88
N ALA A 610 -12.90 -4.00 -7.56
CA ALA A 610 -14.01 -4.94 -7.55
C ALA A 610 -14.34 -5.47 -6.15
N THR A 611 -15.55 -5.15 -5.67
CA THR A 611 -16.09 -5.66 -4.41
C THR A 611 -16.24 -7.18 -4.49
N SER A 612 -15.42 -7.93 -3.75
CA SER A 612 -15.54 -9.38 -3.49
C SER A 612 -15.48 -10.36 -4.67
N GLU A 613 -15.63 -9.92 -5.92
CA GLU A 613 -15.61 -10.80 -7.10
C GLU A 613 -14.21 -10.89 -7.73
N LEU A 614 -13.76 -12.12 -7.96
CA LEU A 614 -12.46 -12.41 -8.60
C LEU A 614 -12.53 -12.08 -10.09
N LEU A 615 -11.62 -11.23 -10.57
CA LEU A 615 -11.64 -10.77 -11.95
C LEU A 615 -11.26 -11.87 -12.96
N PRO A 616 -11.84 -11.82 -14.19
CA PRO A 616 -11.53 -12.78 -15.25
C PRO A 616 -10.03 -12.84 -15.57
N SER A 617 -9.48 -14.05 -15.60
CA SER A 617 -8.04 -14.30 -15.77
C SER A 617 -7.72 -14.70 -17.21
N THR A 618 -6.70 -14.07 -17.82
CA THR A 618 -6.21 -14.42 -19.18
C THR A 618 -4.98 -15.34 -19.15
N GLY A 619 -4.30 -15.42 -18.01
CA GLY A 619 -3.10 -16.22 -17.81
C GLY A 619 -3.34 -17.73 -17.59
N PRO A 620 -2.25 -18.50 -17.49
CA PRO A 620 -2.28 -19.95 -17.24
C PRO A 620 -2.88 -20.35 -15.90
N TYR A 621 -3.01 -19.41 -14.96
CA TYR A 621 -3.67 -19.61 -13.67
C TYR A 621 -4.84 -18.64 -13.51
N GLN A 622 -5.77 -19.03 -12.66
CA GLN A 622 -6.89 -18.23 -12.20
C GLN A 622 -6.89 -18.21 -10.67
N ILE A 623 -7.32 -17.10 -10.08
CA ILE A 623 -7.48 -17.00 -8.64
C ILE A 623 -8.65 -17.90 -8.24
N ARG A 624 -8.42 -18.79 -7.27
CA ARG A 624 -9.43 -19.71 -6.72
C ARG A 624 -10.01 -19.22 -5.41
N SER A 625 -9.21 -18.54 -4.61
CA SER A 625 -9.58 -17.91 -3.34
C SER A 625 -8.58 -16.83 -2.99
N TYR A 626 -9.07 -15.74 -2.40
CA TYR A 626 -8.28 -14.63 -1.89
C TYR A 626 -8.91 -14.19 -0.56
N THR A 627 -8.11 -14.11 0.51
CA THR A 627 -8.57 -13.68 1.85
C THR A 627 -7.69 -12.54 2.35
N GLY A 628 -7.68 -11.44 1.60
CA GLY A 628 -6.88 -10.25 1.90
C GLY A 628 -5.38 -10.54 2.01
N ALA A 629 -4.69 -9.76 2.85
CA ALA A 629 -3.24 -9.73 2.98
C ALA A 629 -2.54 -11.08 3.26
N LYS A 630 -3.26 -12.10 3.74
CA LYS A 630 -2.66 -13.35 4.25
C LYS A 630 -2.62 -14.51 3.27
N ASN A 631 -3.68 -14.77 2.49
CA ASN A 631 -3.73 -15.99 1.64
C ASN A 631 -4.33 -15.74 0.26
N LEU A 632 -3.67 -16.28 -0.77
CA LEU A 632 -4.19 -16.37 -2.12
C LEU A 632 -3.86 -17.74 -2.72
N THR A 633 -4.84 -18.38 -3.34
CA THR A 633 -4.67 -19.69 -3.99
C THR A 633 -4.91 -19.54 -5.49
N LEU A 634 -3.92 -19.94 -6.29
CA LEU A 634 -4.03 -20.03 -7.74
C LEU A 634 -4.24 -21.48 -8.17
N THR A 635 -5.09 -21.69 -9.17
CA THR A 635 -5.24 -23.00 -9.84
C THR A 635 -5.17 -22.81 -11.35
N ARG A 636 -4.85 -23.86 -12.12
CA ARG A 636 -4.81 -23.77 -13.59
C ARG A 636 -6.08 -23.13 -14.18
N ASN A 637 -5.89 -22.28 -15.18
CA ASN A 637 -6.94 -21.80 -16.06
C ASN A 637 -7.21 -22.86 -17.15
N PRO A 638 -8.38 -23.52 -17.19
CA PRO A 638 -8.69 -24.55 -18.19
C PRO A 638 -9.01 -23.99 -19.58
N LYS A 639 -9.11 -22.66 -19.73
CA LYS A 639 -9.35 -21.96 -21.00
C LYS A 639 -8.10 -21.31 -21.60
N TRP A 640 -7.02 -21.20 -20.84
CA TRP A 640 -5.75 -20.71 -21.36
C TRP A 640 -5.16 -21.69 -22.39
N SER A 641 -4.75 -21.16 -23.54
CA SER A 641 -4.15 -21.93 -24.63
C SER A 641 -2.62 -21.78 -24.63
N PRO A 642 -1.84 -22.85 -24.39
CA PRO A 642 -0.39 -22.82 -24.47
C PRO A 642 0.11 -22.28 -25.81
N ASP A 643 -0.52 -22.68 -26.93
CA ASP A 643 -0.09 -22.31 -28.29
C ASP A 643 -0.15 -20.81 -28.57
N SER A 644 -0.84 -20.04 -27.71
CA SER A 644 -0.91 -18.57 -27.77
C SER A 644 0.11 -17.86 -26.88
N ASP A 645 0.77 -18.56 -25.96
CA ASP A 645 1.62 -18.00 -24.89
C ASP A 645 3.11 -18.38 -25.11
N PRO A 646 3.97 -17.41 -25.48
CA PRO A 646 5.37 -17.68 -25.77
C PRO A 646 6.26 -17.86 -24.52
N VAL A 647 5.78 -17.51 -23.32
CA VAL A 647 6.64 -17.44 -22.12
C VAL A 647 6.25 -18.43 -21.03
N ARG A 648 4.96 -18.74 -20.86
CA ARG A 648 4.48 -19.46 -19.67
C ARG A 648 4.22 -20.94 -19.97
N THR A 649 4.88 -21.84 -19.22
CA THR A 649 4.73 -23.30 -19.41
C THR A 649 3.68 -23.93 -18.49
N ALA A 650 3.43 -23.31 -17.34
CA ALA A 650 2.43 -23.72 -16.35
C ALA A 650 2.58 -25.19 -15.90
N TYR A 651 3.71 -25.56 -15.28
CA TYR A 651 3.88 -26.93 -14.78
C TYR A 651 3.14 -27.24 -13.46
N PRO A 652 3.07 -26.38 -12.44
CA PRO A 652 2.31 -26.69 -11.22
C PRO A 652 0.79 -26.72 -11.43
N ASP A 653 0.07 -27.48 -10.61
CA ASP A 653 -1.41 -27.45 -10.61
C ASP A 653 -1.96 -26.29 -9.78
N ARG A 654 -1.22 -25.90 -8.74
CA ARG A 654 -1.60 -24.88 -7.75
C ARG A 654 -0.39 -24.09 -7.27
N TYR A 655 -0.57 -22.80 -7.05
CA TYR A 655 0.27 -22.02 -6.14
C TYR A 655 -0.55 -21.67 -4.90
N GLN A 656 0.03 -21.83 -3.72
CA GLN A 656 -0.53 -21.40 -2.44
C GLN A 656 0.37 -20.30 -1.90
N ILE A 657 -0.08 -19.05 -2.00
CA ILE A 657 0.70 -17.88 -1.56
C ILE A 657 0.23 -17.48 -0.17
N THR A 658 1.20 -17.31 0.74
CA THR A 658 1.00 -16.86 2.11
C THR A 658 1.83 -15.59 2.33
N GLY A 659 1.15 -14.47 2.58
CA GLY A 659 1.77 -13.17 2.86
C GLY A 659 1.79 -12.81 4.34
N SER A 660 2.37 -11.66 4.66
CA SER A 660 2.49 -11.10 6.03
C SER A 660 3.29 -11.98 7.00
N LEU A 661 4.32 -12.68 6.51
CA LEU A 661 5.17 -13.57 7.31
C LEU A 661 6.44 -12.86 7.82
N THR A 662 7.01 -13.32 8.94
CA THR A 662 8.33 -12.82 9.36
C THR A 662 9.44 -13.45 8.52
N ILE A 663 10.54 -12.74 8.32
CA ILE A 663 11.68 -13.23 7.53
C ILE A 663 12.26 -14.54 8.14
N ASP A 664 12.33 -14.64 9.46
CA ASP A 664 12.76 -15.86 10.16
C ASP A 664 11.80 -17.04 9.94
N GLU A 665 10.48 -16.79 9.91
CA GLU A 665 9.50 -17.82 9.62
C GLU A 665 9.64 -18.35 8.17
N ILE A 666 9.81 -17.44 7.20
CA ILE A 666 10.06 -17.80 5.79
C ILE A 666 11.31 -18.67 5.67
N LYS A 667 12.44 -18.21 6.24
CA LYS A 667 13.72 -18.94 6.27
C LYS A 667 13.56 -20.32 6.92
N SER A 668 12.86 -20.41 8.05
CA SER A 668 12.60 -21.66 8.78
C SER A 668 11.77 -22.65 7.95
N ARG A 669 10.66 -22.20 7.36
CA ARG A 669 9.77 -23.05 6.53
C ARG A 669 10.48 -23.60 5.29
N ILE A 670 11.29 -22.79 4.60
CA ILE A 670 12.03 -23.22 3.39
C ILE A 670 13.09 -24.27 3.74
N ARG A 671 13.83 -24.08 4.84
CA ARG A 671 14.80 -25.09 5.34
C ARG A 671 14.10 -26.39 5.76
N ALA A 672 12.95 -26.30 6.42
CA ALA A 672 12.17 -27.47 6.83
C ALA A 672 11.61 -28.25 5.63
N ALA A 673 11.26 -27.56 4.54
CA ALA A 673 10.84 -28.18 3.28
C ALA A 673 11.98 -28.95 2.60
N GLY A 674 13.17 -28.36 2.51
CA GLY A 674 14.34 -29.00 1.90
C GLY A 674 14.04 -29.53 0.49
N SER A 675 14.36 -30.81 0.24
CA SER A 675 13.99 -31.50 -1.01
C SER A 675 12.61 -32.20 -0.99
N LYS A 676 11.83 -32.06 0.09
CA LYS A 676 10.57 -32.81 0.33
C LYS A 676 9.34 -32.11 -0.21
N SER A 677 9.26 -30.79 -0.04
CA SER A 677 8.14 -29.94 -0.46
C SER A 677 8.63 -28.86 -1.43
N ALA A 678 7.74 -28.34 -2.28
CA ALA A 678 8.04 -27.27 -3.21
C ALA A 678 7.67 -25.91 -2.60
N VAL A 679 8.66 -25.16 -2.12
CA VAL A 679 8.48 -23.89 -1.38
C VAL A 679 9.45 -22.84 -1.92
N MET A 680 8.99 -21.61 -2.14
CA MET A 680 9.80 -20.49 -2.66
C MET A 680 9.40 -19.13 -2.08
N THR A 681 10.23 -18.11 -2.32
CA THR A 681 9.83 -16.69 -2.27
C THR A 681 9.77 -16.10 -3.68
N PHE A 682 8.91 -15.10 -3.89
CA PHE A 682 8.81 -14.29 -5.11
C PHE A 682 9.74 -13.07 -5.07
N THR A 683 9.69 -12.29 -3.99
CA THR A 683 10.29 -10.94 -3.94
C THR A 683 11.79 -10.90 -3.60
N GLY A 684 12.31 -11.91 -2.92
CA GLY A 684 13.74 -11.97 -2.56
C GLY A 684 14.16 -10.97 -1.48
N SER A 685 13.21 -10.47 -0.69
CA SER A 685 13.44 -9.53 0.41
C SER A 685 14.01 -10.19 1.68
N LEU A 686 14.75 -11.32 1.53
CA LEU A 686 15.42 -11.96 2.66
C LEU A 686 16.64 -11.14 3.04
N ASP A 687 16.62 -10.54 4.24
CA ASP A 687 17.80 -9.88 4.79
C ASP A 687 18.95 -10.87 4.99
N LYS A 688 20.18 -10.35 4.99
CA LYS A 688 21.41 -11.14 5.13
C LYS A 688 21.52 -11.82 6.51
N ASP A 689 20.95 -11.20 7.53
CA ASP A 689 21.04 -11.66 8.92
C ASP A 689 20.28 -12.99 9.08
N GLY A 690 20.93 -14.01 9.66
CA GLY A 690 20.31 -15.31 9.85
C GLY A 690 20.19 -16.20 8.59
N LEU A 691 20.79 -15.82 7.45
CA LEU A 691 21.18 -16.77 6.40
C LEU A 691 22.59 -17.29 6.70
N GLY A 692 22.76 -18.61 6.79
CA GLY A 692 24.04 -19.25 7.06
C GLY A 692 24.77 -19.68 5.79
N GLU A 693 26.05 -20.03 5.91
CA GLU A 693 26.85 -20.58 4.79
C GLU A 693 26.26 -21.87 4.19
N SER A 694 25.41 -22.59 4.94
CA SER A 694 24.71 -23.77 4.48
C SER A 694 23.48 -23.48 3.60
N ASP A 695 22.92 -22.27 3.61
CA ASP A 695 21.74 -21.93 2.82
C ASP A 695 22.11 -21.76 1.34
N GLY A 696 21.60 -22.65 0.50
CA GLY A 696 22.00 -22.77 -0.91
C GLY A 696 23.28 -23.57 -1.16
N ALA A 697 23.94 -24.09 -0.12
CA ALA A 697 25.11 -24.95 -0.30
C ALA A 697 24.73 -26.29 -0.98
N PRO A 698 25.64 -26.92 -1.76
CA PRO A 698 25.40 -28.23 -2.37
C PRO A 698 24.95 -29.27 -1.34
N GLY A 699 23.82 -29.92 -1.60
CA GLY A 699 23.24 -30.92 -0.69
C GLY A 699 22.43 -30.37 0.50
N SER A 700 22.35 -29.06 0.70
CA SER A 700 21.58 -28.43 1.80
C SER A 700 20.06 -28.66 1.73
N GLY A 701 19.54 -29.11 0.59
CA GLY A 701 18.10 -29.16 0.32
C GLY A 701 17.49 -27.80 -0.01
N THR A 702 18.26 -26.71 -0.06
CA THR A 702 17.82 -25.38 -0.49
C THR A 702 18.67 -24.90 -1.66
N VAL A 703 18.17 -23.89 -2.38
CA VAL A 703 18.91 -23.14 -3.40
C VAL A 703 18.80 -21.67 -3.08
N ARG A 704 19.94 -20.97 -3.08
CA ARG A 704 20.04 -19.51 -2.93
C ARG A 704 20.38 -18.92 -4.29
N VAL A 705 19.69 -17.87 -4.69
CA VAL A 705 19.99 -17.06 -5.87
C VAL A 705 20.04 -15.60 -5.43
N THR A 706 20.96 -14.80 -6.00
CA THR A 706 20.98 -13.36 -5.79
C THR A 706 20.83 -12.60 -7.11
N SER A 707 20.26 -11.40 -7.04
CA SER A 707 20.10 -10.53 -8.20
C SER A 707 20.11 -9.07 -7.74
N PRO A 708 20.73 -8.14 -8.49
CA PRO A 708 20.52 -6.71 -8.27
C PRO A 708 19.03 -6.36 -8.20
N ALA A 709 18.71 -5.39 -7.34
CA ALA A 709 17.43 -4.72 -7.37
C ALA A 709 17.33 -3.84 -8.62
N PRO A 710 16.14 -3.68 -9.23
CA PRO A 710 15.96 -2.82 -10.39
C PRO A 710 15.91 -1.32 -10.03
N TYR A 711 16.26 -0.95 -8.79
CA TYR A 711 16.18 0.40 -8.26
C TYR A 711 17.48 0.79 -7.52
N VAL A 712 17.79 2.08 -7.50
CA VAL A 712 18.95 2.66 -6.81
C VAL A 712 18.51 3.50 -5.62
N HIS A 713 19.22 3.43 -4.51
CA HIS A 713 19.05 4.37 -3.40
C HIS A 713 19.84 5.64 -3.70
N VAL A 714 19.18 6.78 -3.66
CA VAL A 714 19.81 8.10 -3.80
C VAL A 714 19.43 8.97 -2.61
N TYR A 715 20.23 9.99 -2.34
CA TYR A 715 19.77 11.16 -1.61
C TYR A 715 19.49 12.28 -2.60
N SER A 716 18.24 12.74 -2.66
CA SER A 716 17.89 13.93 -3.45
C SER A 716 18.39 15.17 -2.71
N ILE A 717 18.94 16.13 -3.44
CA ILE A 717 19.35 17.43 -2.92
C ILE A 717 18.35 18.47 -3.41
N ASP A 718 17.75 19.21 -2.48
CA ASP A 718 16.88 20.33 -2.81
C ASP A 718 17.72 21.50 -3.34
N THR A 719 17.60 21.77 -4.65
CA THR A 719 18.41 22.77 -5.36
C THR A 719 17.97 24.21 -5.09
N GLU A 720 16.76 24.46 -4.61
CA GLU A 720 16.34 25.78 -4.15
C GLU A 720 16.90 26.09 -2.74
N ARG A 721 16.98 25.06 -1.89
CA ARG A 721 17.53 25.18 -0.53
C ARG A 721 19.06 25.18 -0.49
N VAL A 722 19.71 24.47 -1.42
CA VAL A 722 21.17 24.46 -1.61
C VAL A 722 21.51 25.02 -3.00
N PRO A 723 21.36 26.34 -3.22
CA PRO A 723 21.42 26.94 -4.56
C PRO A 723 22.83 26.98 -5.16
N GLU A 724 23.87 27.08 -4.34
CA GLU A 724 25.26 27.10 -4.82
C GLU A 724 25.70 25.72 -5.31
N LEU A 725 26.01 25.61 -6.60
CA LEU A 725 26.40 24.37 -7.24
C LEU A 725 27.66 23.78 -6.59
N LYS A 726 28.67 24.58 -6.25
CA LYS A 726 29.89 24.07 -5.58
C LYS A 726 29.60 23.46 -4.21
N VAL A 727 28.59 23.95 -3.49
CA VAL A 727 28.16 23.36 -2.21
C VAL A 727 27.52 22.00 -2.45
N ARG A 728 26.65 21.86 -3.47
CA ARG A 728 26.08 20.56 -3.86
C ARG A 728 27.14 19.57 -4.36
N GLN A 729 28.13 20.04 -5.12
CA GLN A 729 29.29 19.24 -5.53
C GLN A 729 30.11 18.79 -4.32
N ALA A 730 30.34 19.66 -3.33
CA ALA A 730 31.01 19.29 -2.08
C ALA A 730 30.22 18.24 -1.27
N ILE A 731 28.88 18.31 -1.25
CA ILE A 731 28.03 17.28 -0.66
C ILE A 731 28.27 15.93 -1.36
N ALA A 732 28.22 15.90 -2.70
CA ALA A 732 28.41 14.69 -3.48
C ALA A 732 29.83 14.09 -3.32
N THR A 733 30.87 14.92 -3.33
CA THR A 733 32.26 14.49 -3.07
C THR A 733 32.44 13.90 -1.67
N ALA A 734 31.76 14.42 -0.65
CA ALA A 734 31.88 13.93 0.73
C ALA A 734 31.12 12.62 1.01
N TYR A 735 30.30 12.12 0.08
CA TYR A 735 29.27 11.15 0.41
C TYR A 735 29.81 9.71 0.53
N PRO A 736 29.59 9.01 1.67
CA PRO A 736 30.23 7.72 1.92
C PRO A 736 29.32 6.54 1.51
N ALA A 737 29.27 6.25 0.20
CA ALA A 737 28.34 5.28 -0.41
C ALA A 737 28.34 3.90 0.28
N ALA A 738 29.51 3.32 0.54
CA ALA A 738 29.66 2.01 1.19
C ALA A 738 29.35 2.05 2.69
N ASP A 739 29.64 3.14 3.40
CA ASP A 739 29.26 3.29 4.82
C ASP A 739 27.73 3.40 4.96
N VAL A 740 27.06 4.04 3.99
CA VAL A 740 25.60 4.16 3.93
C VAL A 740 24.96 2.81 3.61
N LEU A 741 25.56 2.00 2.74
CA LEU A 741 25.16 0.60 2.54
C LEU A 741 25.38 -0.23 3.81
N ALA A 742 26.55 -0.16 4.45
CA ALA A 742 26.82 -0.90 5.69
C ALA A 742 25.85 -0.52 6.83
N ALA A 743 25.44 0.75 6.92
CA ALA A 743 24.48 1.25 7.90
C ALA A 743 23.01 0.91 7.57
N SER A 744 22.71 0.37 6.37
CA SER A 744 21.36 -0.01 5.97
C SER A 744 20.88 -1.35 6.54
N GLY A 745 21.81 -2.28 6.78
CA GLY A 745 21.50 -3.69 7.06
C GLY A 745 21.19 -4.54 5.81
N GLU A 746 21.13 -3.94 4.63
CA GLU A 746 20.86 -4.59 3.34
C GLU A 746 22.16 -5.16 2.71
N ASP A 747 22.03 -6.16 1.85
CA ASP A 747 23.08 -6.51 0.87
C ASP A 747 22.98 -5.57 -0.33
N GLY A 748 24.11 -5.23 -0.97
CA GLY A 748 24.11 -4.28 -2.10
C GLY A 748 25.47 -4.06 -2.72
N VAL A 749 25.51 -3.19 -3.73
CA VAL A 749 26.73 -2.67 -4.37
C VAL A 749 26.67 -1.14 -4.32
N ALA A 750 27.75 -0.51 -3.84
CA ALA A 750 27.86 0.95 -3.84
C ALA A 750 27.88 1.50 -5.28
N THR A 751 27.24 2.64 -5.53
CA THR A 751 27.21 3.27 -6.86
C THR A 751 27.22 4.80 -6.77
N HIS A 752 27.62 5.43 -7.87
CA HIS A 752 27.73 6.88 -8.06
C HIS A 752 26.95 7.40 -9.29
N HIS A 753 26.10 6.56 -9.90
CA HIS A 753 25.23 6.89 -11.06
C HIS A 753 23.76 6.52 -10.81
N LEU A 754 22.83 7.12 -11.58
CA LEU A 754 21.38 7.03 -11.34
C LEU A 754 20.71 5.82 -12.00
N MET A 755 21.33 5.21 -13.00
CA MET A 755 20.80 4.00 -13.66
C MET A 755 21.28 2.71 -12.99
N PRO A 756 20.40 1.91 -12.35
CA PRO A 756 20.77 0.57 -11.90
C PRO A 756 21.05 -0.40 -13.08
N PRO A 757 21.74 -1.53 -12.82
CA PRO A 757 22.04 -2.54 -13.84
C PRO A 757 20.79 -3.06 -14.57
N GLY A 758 20.92 -3.32 -15.87
CA GLY A 758 19.83 -3.83 -16.73
C GLY A 758 19.14 -2.75 -17.56
N ILE A 759 19.30 -1.48 -17.21
CA ILE A 759 18.78 -0.35 -18.01
C ILE A 759 19.71 -0.09 -19.21
N PRO A 760 19.18 0.01 -20.46
CA PRO A 760 19.96 0.40 -21.62
C PRO A 760 20.70 1.74 -21.40
N GLY A 761 22.01 1.74 -21.60
CA GLY A 761 22.86 2.94 -21.40
C GLY A 761 23.40 3.14 -19.97
N SER A 762 23.05 2.27 -19.02
CA SER A 762 23.67 2.23 -17.69
C SER A 762 25.19 2.11 -17.81
N ARG A 763 25.93 2.97 -17.10
CA ARG A 763 27.40 3.03 -17.12
C ARG A 763 27.95 3.42 -15.76
N ASP A 764 28.95 2.68 -15.30
CA ASP A 764 29.71 3.01 -14.11
C ASP A 764 30.50 4.32 -14.35
N PHE A 765 30.25 5.33 -13.53
CA PHE A 765 31.11 6.50 -13.40
C PHE A 765 31.00 7.08 -11.99
N ASP A 766 32.09 7.65 -11.50
CA ASP A 766 32.10 8.55 -10.35
C ASP A 766 32.53 9.93 -10.87
N LEU A 767 31.60 10.88 -10.89
CA LEU A 767 31.86 12.24 -11.38
C LEU A 767 32.70 13.07 -10.41
N TYR A 768 32.71 12.69 -9.13
CA TYR A 768 33.22 13.49 -8.02
C TYR A 768 34.49 12.93 -7.38
N GLY A 769 34.88 11.70 -7.72
CA GLY A 769 36.00 11.00 -7.10
C GLY A 769 35.76 10.69 -5.62
N ALA A 770 34.50 10.55 -5.22
CA ALA A 770 34.10 10.23 -3.86
C ALA A 770 34.56 8.82 -3.44
N GLY A 771 34.48 7.85 -4.36
CA GLY A 771 34.73 6.44 -4.07
C GLY A 771 33.86 5.88 -2.94
N GLU A 772 34.22 4.70 -2.43
CA GLU A 772 33.39 3.95 -1.48
C GLU A 772 33.10 4.70 -0.17
N HIS A 773 34.03 5.51 0.33
CA HIS A 773 33.94 6.16 1.65
C HIS A 773 33.81 7.69 1.61
N GLY A 774 33.68 8.29 0.41
CA GLY A 774 33.68 9.73 0.21
C GLY A 774 35.07 10.38 0.39
N ASP A 775 35.21 11.60 -0.13
CA ASP A 775 36.36 12.48 0.13
C ASP A 775 35.94 13.77 0.87
N PRO A 776 35.85 13.72 2.21
CA PRO A 776 35.64 14.92 3.03
C PRO A 776 36.73 16.00 2.87
N SER A 777 37.92 15.67 2.36
CA SER A 777 39.02 16.62 2.18
C SER A 777 38.88 17.44 0.90
N GLY A 778 38.54 16.80 -0.23
CA GLY A 778 38.15 17.45 -1.47
C GLY A 778 36.85 18.24 -1.31
N ALA A 779 35.86 17.70 -0.61
CA ALA A 779 34.62 18.42 -0.29
C ALA A 779 34.87 19.71 0.52
N ARG A 780 35.75 19.66 1.53
CA ARG A 780 36.15 20.85 2.30
C ARG A 780 36.83 21.91 1.43
N LYS A 781 37.62 21.48 0.44
CA LYS A 781 38.22 22.36 -0.56
C LYS A 781 37.14 23.03 -1.42
N LEU A 782 36.17 22.26 -1.93
CA LEU A 782 35.04 22.78 -2.72
C LEU A 782 34.18 23.78 -1.94
N LEU A 783 33.87 23.52 -0.66
CA LEU A 783 33.22 24.49 0.24
C LEU A 783 34.03 25.79 0.37
N THR A 784 35.34 25.66 0.61
CA THR A 784 36.23 26.84 0.72
C THR A 784 36.28 27.63 -0.58
N GLU A 785 36.28 26.94 -1.73
CA GLU A 785 36.22 27.54 -3.07
C GLU A 785 34.83 28.12 -3.44
N ALA A 786 33.78 27.80 -2.69
CA ALA A 786 32.47 28.45 -2.73
C ALA A 786 32.40 29.69 -1.82
N GLY A 787 33.42 29.92 -0.97
CA GLY A 787 33.39 30.95 0.06
C GLY A 787 32.61 30.55 1.32
N GLU A 788 32.21 29.29 1.43
CA GLU A 788 31.32 28.79 2.48
C GLU A 788 32.07 28.09 3.61
N LYS A 789 31.51 28.17 4.82
CA LYS A 789 32.07 27.54 6.02
C LYS A 789 30.98 27.21 7.03
N ASP A 790 31.08 26.04 7.68
CA ASP A 790 30.13 25.58 8.69
C ASP A 790 28.68 25.53 8.14
N TYR A 791 28.55 25.24 6.84
CA TYR A 791 27.32 25.37 6.04
C TYR A 791 26.20 24.49 6.59
N PRO A 792 25.03 25.03 6.95
CA PRO A 792 23.95 24.27 7.56
C PRO A 792 23.32 23.30 6.56
N LEU A 793 23.09 22.06 6.98
CA LEU A 793 22.29 21.09 6.23
C LEU A 793 21.32 20.37 7.16
N THR A 794 20.19 19.95 6.60
CA THR A 794 19.11 19.23 7.26
C THR A 794 18.83 17.97 6.46
N ILE A 795 18.98 16.80 7.08
CA ILE A 795 18.68 15.51 6.46
C ILE A 795 17.37 14.96 7.05
N GLY A 796 16.35 14.80 6.22
CA GLY A 796 15.10 14.14 6.57
C GLY A 796 15.25 12.62 6.65
N TYR A 797 14.66 12.01 7.68
CA TYR A 797 14.61 10.55 7.83
C TYR A 797 13.35 10.12 8.59
N ALA A 798 12.81 8.94 8.28
CA ALA A 798 11.59 8.44 8.91
C ALA A 798 11.75 7.09 9.66
N THR A 799 12.64 6.21 9.21
CA THR A 799 12.84 4.89 9.82
C THR A 799 14.14 4.80 10.64
N THR A 800 14.27 3.80 11.51
CA THR A 800 15.53 3.51 12.25
C THR A 800 16.68 3.13 11.31
N ALA A 801 16.37 2.51 10.16
CA ALA A 801 17.36 2.24 9.11
C ALA A 801 17.82 3.54 8.43
N ASP A 802 16.89 4.46 8.10
CA ASP A 802 17.24 5.78 7.57
C ASP A 802 17.99 6.64 8.60
N GLU A 803 17.67 6.54 9.88
CA GLU A 803 18.45 7.19 10.95
C GLU A 803 19.90 6.71 10.96
N SER A 804 20.10 5.40 10.83
CA SER A 804 21.42 4.77 10.81
C SER A 804 22.22 5.21 9.58
N ARG A 805 21.59 5.22 8.39
CA ARG A 805 22.15 5.77 7.16
C ARG A 805 22.50 7.26 7.30
N ALA A 806 21.57 8.08 7.78
CA ALA A 806 21.74 9.52 7.93
C ALA A 806 22.83 9.89 8.96
N LYS A 807 23.06 9.06 9.99
CA LYS A 807 24.19 9.19 10.92
C LYS A 807 25.55 8.96 10.23
N ALA A 808 25.65 7.97 9.33
CA ALA A 808 26.87 7.74 8.54
C ALA A 808 27.17 8.93 7.62
N VAL A 809 26.15 9.43 6.92
CA VAL A 809 26.24 10.65 6.08
C VAL A 809 26.66 11.87 6.90
N LYS A 810 25.98 12.12 8.02
CA LYS A 810 26.27 13.25 8.91
C LYS A 810 27.74 13.26 9.34
N LYS A 811 28.29 12.11 9.72
CA LYS A 811 29.71 11.98 10.10
C LYS A 811 30.65 12.44 8.97
N ALA A 812 30.39 12.06 7.72
CA ALA A 812 31.23 12.43 6.59
C ALA A 812 31.09 13.92 6.21
N LEU A 813 29.87 14.46 6.24
CA LEU A 813 29.61 15.87 5.96
C LEU A 813 30.13 16.80 7.08
N ASP A 814 29.98 16.45 8.35
CA ASP A 814 30.62 17.18 9.46
C ASP A 814 32.15 17.19 9.27
N ASN A 815 32.73 16.06 8.85
CA ASN A 815 34.16 15.94 8.52
C ASN A 815 34.57 16.71 7.24
N ALA A 816 33.63 17.14 6.40
CA ALA A 816 33.88 18.03 5.26
C ALA A 816 33.75 19.52 5.62
N GLY A 817 33.17 19.86 6.78
CA GLY A 817 32.95 21.24 7.22
C GLY A 817 31.52 21.75 7.04
N PHE A 818 30.56 20.86 6.85
CA PHE A 818 29.13 21.16 6.99
C PHE A 818 28.71 21.12 8.47
N ARG A 819 27.54 21.69 8.78
CA ARG A 819 26.86 21.58 10.08
C ARG A 819 25.54 20.85 9.88
N VAL A 820 25.56 19.53 9.98
CA VAL A 820 24.39 18.69 9.67
C VAL A 820 23.45 18.53 10.86
N THR A 821 22.16 18.72 10.63
CA THR A 821 21.03 18.43 11.52
C THR A 821 20.26 17.24 10.94
N LEU A 822 19.84 16.30 11.79
CA LEU A 822 18.96 15.20 11.38
C LEU A 822 17.53 15.50 11.82
N LYS A 823 16.56 15.43 10.91
CA LYS A 823 15.14 15.69 11.18
C LYS A 823 14.35 14.38 11.06
N ASN A 824 13.87 13.88 12.20
CA ASN A 824 12.92 12.78 12.21
C ASN A 824 11.52 13.28 11.82
N VAL A 825 10.92 12.59 10.85
CA VAL A 825 9.54 12.81 10.39
C VAL A 825 8.79 11.48 10.41
N ASP A 826 7.46 11.53 10.38
CA ASP A 826 6.65 10.33 10.26
C ASP A 826 6.73 9.76 8.83
N VAL A 827 6.64 8.43 8.70
CA VAL A 827 6.86 7.73 7.42
C VAL A 827 5.84 8.12 6.34
N SER A 828 4.61 8.45 6.75
CA SER A 828 3.56 8.99 5.87
C SER A 828 3.89 10.38 5.31
N ASP A 829 4.65 11.16 6.06
CA ASP A 829 4.79 12.60 5.86
C ASP A 829 6.11 12.93 5.14
N LEU A 830 7.09 12.02 5.14
CA LEU A 830 8.42 12.18 4.52
C LEU A 830 8.35 12.74 3.09
N TYR A 831 7.60 12.12 2.19
CA TYR A 831 7.55 12.56 0.78
C TYR A 831 6.78 13.87 0.58
N GLU A 832 5.77 14.14 1.40
CA GLU A 832 5.02 15.41 1.37
C GLU A 832 5.90 16.55 1.89
N GLU A 833 6.56 16.36 3.04
CA GLU A 833 7.55 17.30 3.58
C GLU A 833 8.75 17.52 2.65
N ALA A 834 9.24 16.48 1.95
CA ALA A 834 10.24 16.63 0.88
C ALA A 834 9.72 17.53 -0.24
N GLY A 835 8.50 17.24 -0.72
CA GLY A 835 7.81 17.99 -1.75
C GLY A 835 7.60 19.47 -1.41
N GLU A 836 7.43 19.79 -0.12
CA GLU A 836 7.28 21.16 0.39
C GLU A 836 8.62 21.87 0.72
N GLY A 837 9.77 21.19 0.64
CA GLY A 837 11.07 21.79 0.95
C GLY A 837 11.37 21.91 2.44
N SER A 838 10.96 20.91 3.21
CA SER A 838 11.16 20.86 4.67
C SER A 838 12.57 20.46 5.13
N TYR A 839 13.47 20.08 4.21
CA TYR A 839 14.85 19.70 4.48
C TYR A 839 15.71 19.76 3.21
N ASP A 840 17.03 19.77 3.37
CA ASP A 840 18.00 20.01 2.29
C ASP A 840 18.38 18.71 1.55
N LEU A 841 18.33 17.57 2.27
CA LEU A 841 18.48 16.23 1.69
C LEU A 841 17.52 15.22 2.33
N PHE A 842 17.17 14.17 1.58
CA PHE A 842 16.60 12.94 2.13
C PHE A 842 16.83 11.75 1.19
N ARG A 843 16.72 10.52 1.73
CA ARG A 843 16.86 9.29 0.94
C ARG A 843 15.56 8.98 0.21
N VAL A 844 15.66 8.72 -1.09
CA VAL A 844 14.58 8.23 -1.95
C VAL A 844 15.10 7.09 -2.84
N PRO A 845 14.36 5.98 -3.01
CA PRO A 845 14.69 4.98 -4.01
C PRO A 845 14.15 5.40 -5.39
N MET A 846 14.96 5.26 -6.44
CA MET A 846 14.61 5.59 -7.83
C MET A 846 14.48 4.33 -8.69
N ASN A 847 13.55 4.35 -9.66
CA ASN A 847 13.11 3.21 -10.47
C ASN A 847 12.36 2.09 -9.69
N VAL A 848 11.55 2.48 -8.71
CA VAL A 848 10.75 1.54 -7.88
C VAL A 848 9.71 0.72 -8.67
N ASN A 849 9.41 1.15 -9.90
CA ASN A 849 8.50 0.47 -10.84
C ASN A 849 9.05 -0.87 -11.39
N GLY A 850 10.35 -1.11 -11.24
CA GLY A 850 11.03 -2.32 -11.71
C GLY A 850 11.20 -2.45 -13.23
N LEU A 851 10.80 -1.44 -14.01
CA LEU A 851 10.94 -1.45 -15.47
C LEU A 851 12.40 -1.20 -15.87
N PRO A 852 12.90 -1.85 -16.93
CA PRO A 852 14.28 -1.69 -17.42
C PRO A 852 14.43 -0.40 -18.27
N LEU A 853 13.83 0.71 -17.84
CA LEU A 853 13.67 1.94 -18.62
C LEU A 853 14.06 3.18 -17.82
N ALA A 854 14.99 3.97 -18.34
CA ALA A 854 15.31 5.29 -17.80
C ALA A 854 14.17 6.31 -17.98
N SER A 855 13.43 6.22 -19.09
CA SER A 855 12.26 7.04 -19.40
C SER A 855 11.13 6.93 -18.37
N ALA A 856 11.06 5.82 -17.64
CA ALA A 856 10.02 5.53 -16.66
C ALA A 856 10.23 6.21 -15.28
N TYR A 857 11.38 6.84 -15.03
CA TYR A 857 11.64 7.49 -13.73
C TYR A 857 12.59 8.71 -13.76
N LEU A 858 13.56 8.80 -14.69
CA LEU A 858 14.45 9.97 -14.73
C LEU A 858 13.68 11.27 -15.03
N PRO A 859 12.73 11.33 -15.99
CA PRO A 859 11.91 12.52 -16.20
C PRO A 859 11.05 12.86 -14.97
N ASP A 860 10.38 11.87 -14.37
CA ASP A 860 9.57 12.07 -13.17
C ASP A 860 10.38 12.55 -11.96
N SER A 861 11.71 12.36 -11.97
CA SER A 861 12.61 12.74 -10.87
C SER A 861 13.37 14.06 -11.11
N PHE A 862 13.59 14.46 -12.37
CA PHE A 862 14.54 15.53 -12.73
C PHE A 862 14.13 16.42 -13.91
N ASP A 863 12.96 16.23 -14.51
CA ASP A 863 12.45 17.17 -15.51
C ASP A 863 11.99 18.46 -14.81
N GLY A 864 12.65 19.58 -15.11
CA GLY A 864 12.39 20.88 -14.47
C GLY A 864 11.04 21.50 -14.83
N ARG A 865 10.39 21.01 -15.89
CA ARG A 865 9.08 21.51 -16.33
C ARG A 865 7.95 21.14 -15.36
N HIS A 866 8.18 20.17 -14.47
CA HIS A 866 7.19 19.67 -13.53
C HIS A 866 7.85 19.36 -12.17
N THR A 867 7.27 19.87 -11.09
CA THR A 867 7.73 19.61 -9.71
C THR A 867 6.73 18.77 -8.95
N TYR A 868 7.08 18.37 -7.71
CA TYR A 868 6.08 17.98 -6.73
C TYR A 868 5.01 19.10 -6.59
N PRO A 869 3.70 18.79 -6.44
CA PRO A 869 3.10 17.45 -6.39
C PRO A 869 3.10 16.70 -7.73
N THR A 870 3.04 17.38 -8.88
CA THR A 870 2.81 16.74 -10.19
C THR A 870 3.85 15.72 -10.66
N THR A 871 5.02 15.62 -10.04
CA THR A 871 6.08 14.61 -10.28
C THR A 871 6.86 14.30 -9.00
N SER A 872 7.69 13.25 -9.02
CA SER A 872 8.67 12.96 -7.95
C SER A 872 9.93 13.84 -8.00
N ASN A 873 9.91 15.01 -8.67
CA ASN A 873 11.04 15.95 -8.70
C ASN A 873 11.15 16.71 -7.37
N PHE A 874 11.59 15.99 -6.33
CA PHE A 874 11.89 16.51 -5.00
C PHE A 874 13.14 17.40 -4.98
N SER A 875 13.98 17.32 -6.02
CA SER A 875 15.19 18.14 -6.15
C SER A 875 14.90 19.59 -6.52
N ARG A 876 13.69 19.88 -7.04
CA ARG A 876 13.31 21.15 -7.69
C ARG A 876 14.29 21.59 -8.80
N LEU A 877 15.06 20.66 -9.35
CA LEU A 877 16.02 20.98 -10.40
C LEU A 877 15.25 21.47 -11.63
N ASP A 878 15.46 22.73 -12.00
CA ASP A 878 15.14 23.25 -13.33
C ASP A 878 16.44 23.59 -14.07
N SER A 879 16.84 22.70 -14.99
CA SER A 879 18.02 22.87 -15.84
C SER A 879 17.67 22.56 -17.29
N GLU A 880 17.77 23.60 -18.14
CA GLU A 880 17.61 23.47 -19.59
C GLU A 880 18.52 22.37 -20.18
N LYS A 881 19.70 22.12 -19.59
CA LYS A 881 20.62 21.05 -20.02
C LYS A 881 20.04 19.65 -19.78
N VAL A 882 19.36 19.45 -18.66
CA VAL A 882 18.72 18.19 -18.29
C VAL A 882 17.44 18.02 -19.10
N ASN A 883 16.58 19.04 -19.14
CA ASN A 883 15.33 19.05 -19.91
C ASN A 883 15.58 18.75 -21.40
N SER A 884 16.60 19.39 -22.01
CA SER A 884 16.99 19.14 -23.40
C SER A 884 17.59 17.75 -23.63
N ALA A 885 18.27 17.17 -22.63
CA ALA A 885 18.81 15.81 -22.72
C ALA A 885 17.68 14.76 -22.62
N ILE A 886 16.67 15.01 -21.77
CA ILE A 886 15.44 14.20 -21.68
C ILE A 886 14.69 14.22 -23.01
N ASP A 887 14.48 15.41 -23.59
CA ASP A 887 13.81 15.55 -24.89
C ASP A 887 14.55 14.83 -26.01
N ALA A 888 15.89 14.91 -26.04
CA ALA A 888 16.72 14.19 -27.00
C ALA A 888 16.67 12.66 -26.82
N ALA A 889 16.49 12.17 -25.59
CA ALA A 889 16.32 10.74 -25.31
C ALA A 889 14.94 10.25 -25.77
N ASN A 890 13.87 10.93 -25.36
CA ASN A 890 12.49 10.61 -25.75
C ASN A 890 12.27 10.67 -27.28
N ALA A 891 12.92 11.61 -27.97
CA ALA A 891 12.83 11.71 -29.44
C ALA A 891 13.58 10.61 -30.21
N THR A 892 14.37 9.76 -29.56
CA THR A 892 15.21 8.74 -30.23
C THR A 892 14.45 7.43 -30.41
N THR A 893 14.05 7.09 -31.64
CA THR A 893 13.13 5.97 -31.92
C THR A 893 13.67 4.55 -31.69
N ASP A 894 14.98 4.39 -31.52
CA ASP A 894 15.62 3.09 -31.25
C ASP A 894 15.98 2.99 -29.77
N VAL A 895 15.58 1.89 -29.11
CA VAL A 895 15.72 1.71 -27.65
C VAL A 895 17.19 1.70 -27.20
N ALA A 896 18.11 1.14 -28.00
CA ALA A 896 19.53 1.11 -27.66
C ALA A 896 20.17 2.50 -27.80
N ALA A 897 19.86 3.21 -28.89
CA ALA A 897 20.28 4.59 -29.10
C ALA A 897 19.66 5.57 -28.08
N ALA A 898 18.41 5.33 -27.65
CA ALA A 898 17.79 6.09 -26.57
C ALA A 898 18.50 5.85 -25.24
N GLY A 899 18.92 4.61 -24.94
CA GLY A 899 19.78 4.30 -23.80
C GLY A 899 21.07 5.13 -23.74
N GLU A 900 21.75 5.31 -24.88
CA GLU A 900 22.92 6.19 -24.98
C GLU A 900 22.60 7.66 -24.65
N LYS A 901 21.39 8.14 -24.95
CA LYS A 901 20.91 9.47 -24.54
C LYS A 901 20.55 9.52 -23.05
N TRP A 902 19.94 8.47 -22.49
CA TRP A 902 19.70 8.37 -21.05
C TRP A 902 20.99 8.34 -20.23
N SER A 903 22.07 7.73 -20.76
CA SER A 903 23.44 7.84 -20.23
C SER A 903 23.95 9.29 -20.16
N THR A 904 23.50 10.13 -21.09
CA THR A 904 23.77 11.58 -21.06
C THR A 904 22.90 12.28 -20.02
N VAL A 905 21.61 11.93 -19.88
CA VAL A 905 20.71 12.49 -18.85
C VAL A 905 21.25 12.24 -17.45
N ASP A 906 21.60 10.99 -17.11
CA ASP A 906 22.20 10.59 -15.84
C ASP A 906 23.42 11.49 -15.51
N ARG A 907 24.37 11.58 -16.44
CA ARG A 907 25.53 12.46 -16.31
C ARG A 907 25.16 13.95 -16.14
N ARG A 908 24.17 14.49 -16.85
CA ARG A 908 23.76 15.90 -16.72
C ARG A 908 23.11 16.19 -15.37
N VAL A 909 22.28 15.29 -14.85
CA VAL A 909 21.71 15.42 -13.50
C VAL A 909 22.83 15.38 -12.45
N MET A 910 23.79 14.47 -12.62
CA MET A 910 24.96 14.42 -11.75
C MET A 910 25.81 15.70 -11.86
N GLU A 911 26.03 16.28 -13.04
CA GLU A 911 26.75 17.56 -13.21
C GLU A 911 26.10 18.75 -12.48
N GLU A 912 24.76 18.79 -12.41
CA GLU A 912 24.00 19.81 -11.64
C GLU A 912 23.95 19.51 -10.12
N ALA A 913 24.45 18.34 -9.70
CA ALA A 913 24.50 17.85 -8.33
C ALA A 913 23.12 17.84 -7.63
N ALA A 914 22.06 17.44 -8.35
CA ALA A 914 20.68 17.39 -7.82
C ALA A 914 20.36 16.10 -7.02
N ALA A 915 21.24 15.10 -7.09
CA ALA A 915 21.12 13.86 -6.33
C ALA A 915 22.50 13.24 -6.07
N VAL A 916 22.57 12.37 -5.06
CA VAL A 916 23.74 11.56 -4.74
C VAL A 916 23.32 10.08 -4.66
N PRO A 917 23.61 9.27 -5.69
CA PRO A 917 23.47 7.82 -5.62
C PRO A 917 24.37 7.24 -4.52
N VAL A 918 23.90 6.17 -3.88
CA VAL A 918 24.67 5.48 -2.81
C VAL A 918 24.80 3.98 -3.02
N TYR A 919 23.73 3.25 -3.30
CA TYR A 919 23.81 1.80 -3.58
C TYR A 919 22.62 1.26 -4.36
N VAL A 920 22.87 0.18 -5.09
CA VAL A 920 21.84 -0.73 -5.62
C VAL A 920 21.77 -1.95 -4.69
N PRO A 921 20.61 -2.23 -4.05
CA PRO A 921 20.48 -3.42 -3.21
C PRO A 921 20.64 -4.72 -4.01
N VAL A 922 21.01 -5.80 -3.31
CA VAL A 922 21.02 -7.16 -3.86
C VAL A 922 19.91 -7.96 -3.17
N ARG A 923 18.94 -8.41 -3.96
CA ARG A 923 17.86 -9.29 -3.50
C ARG A 923 18.39 -10.70 -3.34
N THR A 924 18.06 -11.34 -2.21
CA THR A 924 18.40 -12.74 -1.93
C THR A 924 17.13 -13.59 -1.93
N PHE A 925 17.06 -14.52 -2.89
CA PHE A 925 15.98 -15.49 -2.98
C PHE A 925 16.44 -16.83 -2.39
N LEU A 926 15.52 -17.51 -1.69
CA LEU A 926 15.74 -18.86 -1.17
C LEU A 926 14.54 -19.72 -1.56
N TYR A 927 14.80 -20.95 -2.00
CA TYR A 927 13.76 -21.92 -2.33
C TYR A 927 14.19 -23.37 -2.08
N SER A 928 13.21 -24.26 -1.96
CA SER A 928 13.40 -25.70 -1.82
C SER A 928 14.14 -26.29 -3.02
N ALA A 929 15.10 -27.20 -2.81
CA ALA A 929 15.82 -27.86 -3.91
C ALA A 929 14.92 -28.78 -4.77
N ARG A 930 13.69 -29.04 -4.32
CA ARG A 930 12.63 -29.74 -5.08
C ARG A 930 12.10 -28.91 -6.25
N LEU A 931 12.17 -27.58 -6.17
CA LEU A 931 11.80 -26.68 -7.27
C LEU A 931 12.95 -26.52 -8.27
N LYS A 932 12.59 -26.50 -9.54
CA LYS A 932 13.47 -26.33 -10.71
C LYS A 932 12.81 -25.39 -11.73
N GLY A 933 13.58 -24.93 -12.72
CA GLY A 933 13.09 -24.00 -13.76
C GLY A 933 12.81 -22.57 -13.29
N LEU A 934 13.22 -22.23 -12.06
CA LEU A 934 13.19 -20.86 -11.53
C LEU A 934 14.40 -20.05 -12.03
N GLN A 935 14.18 -18.77 -12.31
CA GLN A 935 15.20 -17.80 -12.73
C GLN A 935 14.92 -16.47 -12.03
N ALA A 936 15.96 -15.76 -11.57
CA ALA A 936 15.79 -14.40 -11.09
C ALA A 936 15.77 -13.45 -12.30
N ASP A 937 14.75 -12.60 -12.37
CA ASP A 937 14.57 -11.58 -13.41
C ASP A 937 14.34 -10.18 -12.80
N LEU A 938 13.95 -9.22 -13.64
CA LEU A 938 13.74 -7.82 -13.24
C LEU A 938 12.72 -7.71 -12.08
N ASP A 939 11.61 -8.45 -12.15
CA ASP A 939 10.54 -8.36 -11.16
C ASP A 939 10.90 -9.16 -9.89
N GLY A 940 11.52 -10.33 -10.01
CA GLY A 940 11.86 -11.19 -8.86
C GLY A 940 12.24 -12.62 -9.26
N LEU A 941 11.93 -13.62 -8.42
CA LEU A 941 12.13 -15.02 -8.76
C LEU A 941 10.96 -15.52 -9.63
N SER A 942 11.21 -15.63 -10.93
CA SER A 942 10.24 -15.93 -11.97
C SER A 942 9.61 -17.31 -11.80
N PRO A 943 8.28 -17.42 -11.57
CA PRO A 943 7.60 -18.70 -11.44
C PRO A 943 7.18 -19.32 -12.78
N LEU A 944 7.38 -18.63 -13.90
CA LEU A 944 6.75 -18.93 -15.20
C LEU A 944 7.15 -20.29 -15.79
N ASN A 945 8.35 -20.76 -15.44
CA ASN A 945 8.93 -22.04 -15.81
C ASN A 945 9.19 -22.98 -14.62
N ALA A 946 8.66 -22.63 -13.43
CA ALA A 946 8.81 -23.43 -12.23
C ALA A 946 8.21 -24.83 -12.43
N TYR A 947 8.93 -25.88 -12.01
CA TYR A 947 8.38 -27.24 -11.92
C TYR A 947 8.92 -27.97 -10.70
N ILE A 948 8.22 -29.04 -10.31
CA ILE A 948 8.54 -29.87 -9.15
C ILE A 948 9.28 -31.11 -9.67
N LYS A 949 10.53 -31.32 -9.22
CA LYS A 949 11.25 -32.60 -9.48
C LYS A 949 10.58 -33.70 -8.66
N GLU A 950 10.34 -34.86 -9.28
CA GLU A 950 9.73 -36.04 -8.62
C GLU A 950 10.59 -36.55 -7.45
#